data_AF-A0A1S9RH38-F1
#
_entry.id   AF-A0A1S9RH38-F1
#
_cell.length_a   1.000
_cell.length_b   1.000
_cell.length_c   1.000
_cell.angle_alpha   90.00
_cell.angle_beta   90.00
_cell.angle_gamma   90.00
#
_symmetry.space_group_name_H-M   'P 1'
#
loop_
_entity.id
_entity.type
_entity.pdbx_description
1 polymer ?
#
loop_
_entity_poly.entity_id
_entity_poly.type
_entity_poly.pdbx_seq_one_letter_code
_entity_poly.pdbx_strand_id
1 'polypeptide(L)'
;MSSAGLEQDLSPAELAQRDQTEKDRKAREEAEQAQLPYQWTQTIRDVDVTAPIPSNIKGRDMEVTLTKTKIRVAIKGQEPIIEGDFPHPILVDESSWTLETTSKPPGKEVSIHLDKVSKVEWWPHVVKSAPKIDVTKITPENSSLSDLDGETRAMVEKMMYDQRQKEMGGPTSDEQQKMDLLKKFQEQHPVKTNPPTNPSMRQSKSRQDPPGPMQGQRIVFRIPDYKSKTALPHGSTEEPGERAYHSRRSHRKSRGGCANCKQRRVKCDETKPQCLRCQKHNVDCDYTTPPDRSKPQQDMIARFFMKCPDLMSRESLSSSMSLVLVAEKLIEVLQLSSAASGPGLKSRPGSQSTGRLLEALQHFNLTTVASYSSQKNPSKMDIMRIKMTQLAFETPFLMHAIIGTATTHLCSVVPDNGQYRITEAHHWAQAIRQYAAEVSTGITKENMDKLYSTCILLTVHSFMLDTFNPRTSFVFSNDPTALNWLLLQSGLRYLLERTRPWMYESIWFSTFMDSRKPQIDFEDKRPGRVGLDPDFADLCGIDESSTVDNNPYLWPLRMLTWLLILEMSPQSSQTYNMWMGRLEPEYYDCLLAKDPPALVLLAWWLALICHVDEWWMENRARSECTAICMLLEDSLDPLVLKLLEFPAESCGYLLRHVQERTAFELSDDVPLDLLIEADLPR
;
A
#
# COMPACT_ATOMS: atom_id res chain seq x y z
N MET A 1 36.08 1.44 -26.43
CA MET A 1 36.00 0.03 -26.87
C MET A 1 35.61 -0.78 -25.64
N SER A 2 34.31 -1.02 -25.51
CA SER A 2 33.67 -1.69 -24.37
C SER A 2 33.31 -3.11 -24.77
N SER A 3 33.57 -4.06 -23.89
CA SER A 3 33.54 -5.52 -24.05
C SER A 3 32.13 -6.12 -24.17
N ALA A 4 31.19 -5.43 -24.82
CA ALA A 4 29.79 -5.85 -24.97
C ALA A 4 29.43 -6.17 -26.44
N GLY A 5 30.40 -6.66 -27.21
CA GLY A 5 30.27 -6.90 -28.66
C GLY A 5 30.73 -8.29 -29.12
N LEU A 6 30.79 -9.29 -28.23
CA LEU A 6 31.16 -10.67 -28.54
C LEU A 6 30.30 -11.65 -27.73
N GLU A 7 28.99 -11.62 -27.92
CA GLU A 7 28.09 -12.69 -27.43
C GLU A 7 27.13 -13.12 -28.55
N GLN A 8 27.71 -13.48 -29.70
CA GLN A 8 27.06 -14.30 -30.72
C GLN A 8 27.98 -15.47 -31.05
N ASP A 9 27.38 -16.66 -31.06
CA ASP A 9 27.92 -18.00 -31.38
C ASP A 9 28.81 -18.69 -30.32
N LEU A 10 28.20 -19.11 -29.20
CA LEU A 10 28.74 -20.20 -28.37
C LEU A 10 27.97 -21.49 -28.69
N SER A 11 28.70 -22.57 -28.97
CA SER A 11 28.11 -23.89 -29.24
C SER A 11 27.44 -24.48 -27.98
N PRO A 12 26.45 -25.38 -28.13
CA PRO A 12 25.80 -26.05 -26.98
C PRO A 12 26.79 -26.76 -26.03
N ALA A 13 27.95 -27.19 -26.53
CA ALA A 13 28.99 -27.81 -25.73
C ALA A 13 29.74 -26.80 -24.85
N GLU A 14 30.00 -25.59 -25.35
CA GLU A 14 30.65 -24.51 -24.60
C GLU A 14 29.74 -23.92 -23.53
N LEU A 15 28.43 -23.85 -23.80
CA LEU A 15 27.41 -23.50 -22.80
C LEU A 15 27.36 -24.51 -21.66
N ALA A 16 27.31 -25.81 -21.97
CA ALA A 16 27.31 -26.87 -20.96
C ALA A 16 28.60 -26.87 -20.12
N GLN A 17 29.75 -26.58 -20.73
CA GLN A 17 31.03 -26.47 -20.01
C GLN A 17 31.06 -25.24 -19.09
N ARG A 18 30.51 -24.11 -19.52
CA ARG A 18 30.36 -22.90 -18.69
C ARG A 18 29.45 -23.16 -17.49
N ASP A 19 28.30 -23.78 -17.71
CA ASP A 19 27.34 -24.12 -16.66
C ASP A 19 27.94 -25.08 -15.62
N GLN A 20 28.73 -26.07 -16.08
CA GLN A 20 29.42 -26.98 -15.18
C GLN A 20 30.49 -26.26 -14.34
N THR A 21 31.27 -25.36 -14.97
CA THR A 21 32.29 -24.57 -14.28
C THR A 21 31.67 -23.63 -13.23
N GLU A 22 30.50 -23.07 -13.51
CA GLU A 22 29.75 -22.23 -12.57
C GLU A 22 29.18 -23.03 -11.41
N LYS A 23 28.66 -24.23 -11.65
CA LYS A 23 28.19 -25.15 -10.60
C LYS A 23 29.33 -25.56 -9.68
N ASP A 24 30.49 -25.91 -10.23
CA ASP A 24 31.66 -26.31 -9.45
C ASP A 24 32.20 -25.14 -8.61
N ARG A 25 32.20 -23.91 -9.16
CA ARG A 25 32.57 -22.69 -8.41
C ARG A 25 31.60 -22.41 -7.27
N LYS A 26 30.29 -22.49 -7.52
CA LYS A 26 29.26 -22.26 -6.50
C LYS A 26 29.34 -23.29 -5.37
N ALA A 27 29.54 -24.57 -5.70
CA ALA A 27 29.72 -25.63 -4.72
C ALA A 27 30.96 -25.41 -3.83
N ARG A 28 32.05 -24.90 -4.40
CA ARG A 28 33.25 -24.52 -3.63
C ARG A 28 32.97 -23.33 -2.70
N GLU A 29 32.28 -22.30 -3.17
CA GLU A 29 31.90 -21.14 -2.35
C GLU A 29 30.98 -21.55 -1.19
N GLU A 30 29.98 -22.40 -1.45
CA GLU A 30 29.10 -22.97 -0.42
C GLU A 30 29.90 -23.79 0.60
N ALA A 31 30.87 -24.60 0.17
CA ALA A 31 31.72 -25.37 1.06
C ALA A 31 32.65 -24.50 1.93
N GLU A 32 33.17 -23.39 1.39
CA GLU A 32 33.97 -22.42 2.14
C GLU A 32 33.11 -21.63 3.14
N GLN A 33 31.87 -21.26 2.79
CA GLN A 33 30.93 -20.58 3.70
C GLN A 33 30.39 -21.51 4.79
N ALA A 34 30.18 -22.79 4.50
CA ALA A 34 29.69 -23.77 5.48
C ALA A 34 30.70 -24.08 6.61
N GLN A 35 31.97 -23.70 6.45
CA GLN A 35 32.99 -23.83 7.50
C GLN A 35 32.96 -22.68 8.51
N LEU A 36 32.21 -21.61 8.26
CA LEU A 36 32.09 -20.50 9.18
C LEU A 36 31.25 -20.90 10.41
N PRO A 37 31.59 -20.39 11.61
CA PRO A 37 30.83 -20.65 12.83
C PRO A 37 29.47 -19.89 12.88
N TYR A 38 29.13 -19.17 11.80
CA TYR A 38 27.91 -18.39 11.63
C TYR A 38 27.42 -18.50 10.18
N GLN A 39 26.12 -18.29 9.98
CA GLN A 39 25.48 -18.10 8.69
C GLN A 39 25.15 -16.63 8.49
N TRP A 40 25.03 -16.20 7.24
CA TRP A 40 24.65 -14.83 6.96
C TRP A 40 23.94 -14.70 5.63
N THR A 41 23.04 -13.73 5.57
CA THR A 41 22.33 -13.31 4.37
C THR A 41 22.40 -11.80 4.27
N GLN A 42 22.10 -11.24 3.10
CA GLN A 42 22.10 -9.79 2.94
C GLN A 42 21.08 -9.38 1.89
N THR A 43 20.58 -8.16 2.04
CA THR A 43 19.93 -7.43 0.95
C THR A 43 20.85 -6.31 0.48
N ILE A 44 20.38 -5.45 -0.42
CA ILE A 44 21.11 -4.24 -0.79
C ILE A 44 21.19 -3.22 0.37
N ARG A 45 20.30 -3.32 1.37
CA ARG A 45 20.17 -2.37 2.50
C ARG A 45 20.80 -2.86 3.79
N ASP A 46 20.80 -4.17 4.04
CA ASP A 46 21.16 -4.74 5.33
C ASP A 46 21.91 -6.08 5.19
N VAL A 47 22.47 -6.54 6.32
CA VAL A 47 23.12 -7.85 6.48
C VAL A 47 22.59 -8.50 7.74
N ASP A 48 22.09 -9.73 7.63
CA ASP A 48 21.67 -10.56 8.76
C ASP A 48 22.70 -11.65 9.00
N VAL A 49 23.11 -11.82 10.25
CA VAL A 49 24.08 -12.84 10.69
C VAL A 49 23.45 -13.67 11.77
N THR A 50 23.45 -14.99 11.60
CA THR A 50 22.91 -15.92 12.60
C THR A 50 23.96 -16.93 13.03
N ALA A 51 24.01 -17.27 14.32
CA ALA A 51 24.93 -18.27 14.83
C ALA A 51 24.30 -19.14 15.94
N PRO A 52 24.41 -20.48 15.85
CA PRO A 52 23.85 -21.38 16.84
C PRO A 52 24.64 -21.28 18.16
N ILE A 53 23.94 -21.24 19.29
CA ILE A 53 24.53 -21.25 20.62
C ILE A 53 23.85 -22.25 21.57
N PRO A 54 24.53 -22.72 22.63
CA PRO A 54 23.94 -23.63 23.62
C PRO A 54 22.70 -23.04 24.33
N SER A 55 21.69 -23.88 24.58
CA SER A 55 20.39 -23.48 25.11
C SER A 55 20.42 -22.88 26.52
N ASN A 56 21.47 -23.16 27.29
CA ASN A 56 21.67 -22.63 28.65
C ASN A 56 22.16 -21.18 28.70
N ILE A 57 22.60 -20.60 27.57
CA ILE A 57 23.11 -19.22 27.49
C ILE A 57 21.95 -18.22 27.53
N LYS A 58 22.10 -17.14 28.31
CA LYS A 58 21.15 -16.00 28.36
C LYS A 58 21.81 -14.75 27.80
N GLY A 59 21.03 -13.74 27.40
CA GLY A 59 21.57 -12.50 26.82
C GLY A 59 22.62 -11.79 27.69
N ARG A 60 22.56 -11.93 29.03
CA ARG A 60 23.59 -11.39 29.94
C ARG A 60 24.96 -12.07 29.84
N ASP A 61 24.99 -13.29 29.32
CA ASP A 61 26.17 -14.12 29.14
C ASP A 61 26.78 -13.92 27.74
N MET A 62 26.12 -13.16 26.87
CA MET A 62 26.62 -12.72 25.58
C MET A 62 27.41 -11.42 25.71
N GLU A 63 28.41 -11.27 24.86
CA GLU A 63 29.19 -10.06 24.64
C GLU A 63 29.10 -9.69 23.15
N VAL A 64 28.20 -8.76 22.83
CA VAL A 64 27.99 -8.26 21.48
C VAL A 64 28.41 -6.79 21.44
N THR A 65 29.43 -6.49 20.65
CA THR A 65 29.93 -5.12 20.43
C THR A 65 29.84 -4.81 18.94
N LEU A 66 28.92 -3.90 18.60
CA LEU A 66 28.78 -3.35 17.25
C LEU A 66 29.31 -1.93 17.27
N THR A 67 30.26 -1.65 16.39
CA THR A 67 30.73 -0.29 16.11
C THR A 67 30.54 0.01 14.64
N LYS A 68 30.73 1.28 14.24
CA LYS A 68 30.57 1.69 12.84
C LYS A 68 31.38 0.84 11.86
N THR A 69 32.51 0.25 12.27
CA THR A 69 33.42 -0.48 11.39
C THR A 69 33.80 -1.87 11.87
N LYS A 70 33.33 -2.32 13.04
CA LYS A 70 33.73 -3.60 13.64
C LYS A 70 32.56 -4.32 14.29
N ILE A 71 32.60 -5.64 14.23
CA ILE A 71 31.74 -6.57 14.96
C ILE A 71 32.57 -7.45 15.87
N ARG A 72 32.07 -7.67 17.08
CA ARG A 72 32.55 -8.72 17.99
C ARG A 72 31.38 -9.38 18.68
N VAL A 73 31.24 -10.69 18.52
CA VAL A 73 30.17 -11.48 19.14
C VAL A 73 30.82 -12.70 19.79
N ALA A 74 30.71 -12.77 21.11
CA ALA A 74 31.29 -13.84 21.90
C ALA A 74 30.35 -14.24 23.03
N ILE A 75 30.50 -15.47 23.52
CA ILE A 75 29.99 -15.87 24.83
C ILE A 75 31.07 -15.46 25.84
N LYS A 76 30.68 -14.82 26.95
CA LYS A 76 31.62 -14.32 27.96
C LYS A 76 32.55 -15.45 28.44
N GLY A 77 33.85 -15.28 28.25
CA GLY A 77 34.87 -16.26 28.63
C GLY A 77 35.13 -17.38 27.61
N GLN A 78 34.54 -17.31 26.41
CA GLN A 78 34.83 -18.20 25.28
C GLN A 78 35.45 -17.42 24.12
N GLU A 79 35.96 -18.16 23.12
CA GLU A 79 36.44 -17.56 21.89
C GLU A 79 35.29 -16.85 21.12
N PRO A 80 35.58 -15.73 20.43
CA PRO A 80 34.59 -15.02 19.63
C PRO A 80 34.04 -15.89 18.50
N ILE A 81 32.71 -15.89 18.35
CA ILE A 81 32.00 -16.53 17.25
C ILE A 81 32.27 -15.75 15.95
N ILE A 82 32.24 -14.42 16.04
CA ILE A 82 32.64 -13.53 14.94
C ILE A 82 33.38 -12.33 15.52
N GLU A 83 34.57 -12.05 14.99
CA GLU A 83 35.34 -10.85 15.32
C GLU A 83 36.05 -10.34 14.07
N GLY A 84 35.87 -9.06 13.75
CA GLY A 84 36.58 -8.45 12.63
C GLY A 84 36.06 -7.08 12.21
N ASP A 85 36.76 -6.50 11.24
CA ASP A 85 36.37 -5.26 10.57
C ASP A 85 35.37 -5.55 9.45
N PHE A 86 34.29 -4.77 9.41
CA PHE A 86 33.36 -4.76 8.29
C PHE A 86 34.05 -4.27 7.01
N PRO A 87 33.62 -4.74 5.82
CA PRO A 87 34.08 -4.18 4.55
C PRO A 87 33.66 -2.70 4.41
N HIS A 88 32.44 -2.36 4.85
CA HIS A 88 31.86 -1.01 4.78
C HIS A 88 31.20 -0.61 6.11
N PRO A 89 30.98 0.70 6.36
CA PRO A 89 30.37 1.16 7.61
C PRO A 89 28.89 0.78 7.78
N ILE A 90 28.46 0.57 9.02
CA ILE A 90 27.05 0.33 9.42
C ILE A 90 26.44 1.50 10.20
N LEU A 91 25.11 1.58 10.22
CA LEU A 91 24.33 2.45 11.10
C LEU A 91 24.11 1.74 12.44
N VAL A 92 24.96 2.05 13.42
CA VAL A 92 24.96 1.35 14.72
C VAL A 92 23.64 1.50 15.48
N ASP A 93 22.99 2.66 15.38
CA ASP A 93 21.72 2.94 16.09
C ASP A 93 20.52 2.19 15.49
N GLU A 94 20.61 1.77 14.21
CA GLU A 94 19.60 0.99 13.48
C GLU A 94 19.95 -0.51 13.43
N SER A 95 21.15 -0.89 13.87
CA SER A 95 21.60 -2.28 13.93
C SER A 95 21.20 -2.89 15.28
N SER A 96 20.76 -4.14 15.28
CA SER A 96 20.26 -4.80 16.48
C SER A 96 20.75 -6.24 16.58
N TRP A 97 20.61 -6.84 17.77
CA TRP A 97 20.86 -8.26 17.96
C TRP A 97 19.81 -8.84 18.90
N THR A 98 19.42 -10.09 18.65
CA THR A 98 18.43 -10.84 19.42
C THR A 98 18.97 -12.23 19.74
N LEU A 99 18.34 -12.87 20.73
CA LEU A 99 18.60 -14.26 21.07
C LEU A 99 17.30 -15.04 20.96
N GLU A 100 17.20 -15.89 19.95
CA GLU A 100 16.00 -16.63 19.61
C GLU A 100 16.10 -18.09 20.05
N THR A 101 14.96 -18.71 20.36
CA THR A 101 14.91 -20.14 20.71
C THR A 101 14.41 -20.91 19.50
N THR A 102 15.27 -21.72 18.92
CA THR A 102 14.99 -22.47 17.69
C THR A 102 14.45 -23.85 18.06
N SER A 103 13.31 -24.23 17.48
CA SER A 103 12.66 -25.52 17.75
C SER A 103 13.26 -26.68 16.93
N LYS A 104 13.94 -26.37 15.81
CA LYS A 104 14.64 -27.34 14.95
C LYS A 104 15.89 -26.70 14.31
N PRO A 105 17.12 -27.13 14.65
CA PRO A 105 17.46 -28.04 15.75
C PRO A 105 17.14 -27.41 17.12
N PRO A 106 16.88 -28.21 18.17
CA PRO A 106 16.57 -27.69 19.51
C PRO A 106 17.78 -26.93 20.07
N GLY A 107 17.65 -25.63 20.25
CA GLY A 107 18.77 -24.78 20.68
C GLY A 107 18.38 -23.31 20.84
N LYS A 108 19.39 -22.46 20.90
CA LYS A 108 19.22 -21.02 20.75
C LYS A 108 20.11 -20.53 19.61
N GLU A 109 19.74 -19.41 19.02
CA GLU A 109 20.49 -18.79 17.95
C GLU A 109 20.62 -17.29 18.27
N VAL A 110 21.82 -16.75 18.11
CA VAL A 110 22.03 -15.31 18.12
C VAL A 110 21.80 -14.79 16.71
N SER A 111 20.89 -13.84 16.56
CA SER A 111 20.60 -13.18 15.29
C SER A 111 21.04 -11.71 15.39
N ILE A 112 21.78 -11.22 14.41
CA ILE A 112 22.35 -9.87 14.38
C ILE A 112 21.95 -9.23 13.06
N HIS A 113 21.23 -8.13 13.15
CA HIS A 113 20.81 -7.31 12.01
C HIS A 113 21.72 -6.09 11.90
N LEU A 114 22.31 -5.88 10.73
CA LEU A 114 23.24 -4.79 10.44
C LEU A 114 22.71 -3.91 9.31
N ASP A 115 22.37 -2.65 9.60
CA ASP A 115 21.92 -1.68 8.57
C ASP A 115 23.14 -1.00 7.92
N LYS A 116 23.26 -1.07 6.59
CA LYS A 116 24.39 -0.53 5.84
C LYS A 116 24.26 0.99 5.73
N VAL A 117 25.36 1.73 5.92
CA VAL A 117 25.38 3.17 5.60
C VAL A 117 25.17 3.41 4.10
N SER A 118 25.72 2.54 3.26
CA SER A 118 25.54 2.56 1.81
C SER A 118 24.47 1.55 1.42
N LYS A 119 23.27 2.03 1.06
CA LYS A 119 22.09 1.21 0.73
C LYS A 119 22.08 0.71 -0.74
N VAL A 120 23.25 0.65 -1.36
CA VAL A 120 23.45 0.31 -2.78
C VAL A 120 24.59 -0.69 -3.01
N GLU A 121 25.18 -1.27 -1.95
CA GLU A 121 26.39 -2.10 -2.04
C GLU A 121 26.18 -3.53 -1.52
N TRP A 122 26.56 -4.52 -2.35
CA TRP A 122 26.65 -5.93 -1.95
C TRP A 122 27.99 -6.22 -1.29
N TRP A 123 27.95 -6.83 -0.11
CA TRP A 123 29.14 -7.15 0.66
C TRP A 123 29.66 -8.53 0.24
N PRO A 124 30.95 -8.68 -0.11
CA PRO A 124 31.51 -9.99 -0.42
C PRO A 124 31.70 -10.86 0.83
N HIS A 125 31.64 -10.29 2.03
CA HIS A 125 31.77 -10.98 3.31
C HIS A 125 31.28 -10.08 4.45
N VAL A 126 30.91 -10.66 5.59
CA VAL A 126 30.56 -9.89 6.80
C VAL A 126 31.79 -9.22 7.41
N VAL A 127 32.90 -9.97 7.56
CA VAL A 127 34.17 -9.46 8.10
C VAL A 127 35.29 -9.69 7.08
N LYS A 128 36.26 -8.77 7.00
CA LYS A 128 37.37 -8.82 6.03
C LYS A 128 38.24 -10.07 6.13
N SER A 129 38.19 -10.77 7.27
CA SER A 129 38.89 -12.03 7.52
C SER A 129 38.17 -13.26 6.98
N ALA A 130 36.89 -13.17 6.60
CA ALA A 130 36.09 -14.29 6.10
C ALA A 130 36.24 -14.50 4.57
N PRO A 131 36.00 -15.72 4.05
CA PRO A 131 36.02 -16.00 2.62
C PRO A 131 35.07 -15.09 1.83
N LYS A 132 35.54 -14.60 0.68
CA LYS A 132 34.78 -13.68 -0.18
C LYS A 132 33.81 -14.44 -1.09
N ILE A 133 32.59 -13.96 -1.19
CA ILE A 133 31.62 -14.35 -2.22
C ILE A 133 31.75 -13.39 -3.41
N ASP A 134 31.70 -13.93 -4.62
CA ASP A 134 31.65 -13.12 -5.83
C ASP A 134 30.27 -12.45 -5.97
N VAL A 135 30.23 -11.14 -5.75
CA VAL A 135 29.01 -10.33 -5.80
C VAL A 135 28.67 -9.82 -7.21
N THR A 136 29.53 -10.05 -8.20
CA THR A 136 29.34 -9.52 -9.57
C THR A 136 28.22 -10.20 -10.35
N LYS A 137 27.84 -11.42 -9.94
CA LYS A 137 26.77 -12.23 -10.55
C LYS A 137 25.49 -12.28 -9.72
N ILE A 138 25.44 -11.56 -8.58
CA ILE A 138 24.22 -11.44 -7.79
C ILE A 138 23.26 -10.57 -8.60
N THR A 139 22.28 -11.20 -9.25
CA THR A 139 21.14 -10.49 -9.80
C THR A 139 20.41 -9.84 -8.64
N PRO A 140 20.32 -8.50 -8.56
CA PRO A 140 19.46 -7.88 -7.57
C PRO A 140 18.06 -8.47 -7.75
N GLU A 141 17.37 -8.80 -6.65
CA GLU A 141 15.92 -9.02 -6.73
C GLU A 141 15.35 -7.84 -7.51
N ASN A 142 14.53 -8.10 -8.54
CA ASN A 142 14.00 -7.11 -9.46
C ASN A 142 13.32 -5.97 -8.68
N SER A 143 14.13 -4.99 -8.28
CA SER A 143 13.75 -3.83 -7.50
C SER A 143 13.34 -2.82 -8.53
N SER A 144 12.04 -2.77 -8.77
CA SER A 144 11.46 -1.74 -9.61
C SER A 144 11.83 -0.37 -9.02
N LEU A 145 11.98 0.65 -9.87
CA LEU A 145 12.16 2.06 -9.46
C LEU A 145 11.06 2.55 -8.50
N SER A 146 10.01 1.77 -8.29
CA SER A 146 8.97 1.96 -7.26
C SER A 146 9.46 1.78 -5.82
N ASP A 147 10.54 1.06 -5.58
CA ASP A 147 10.96 0.63 -4.23
C ASP A 147 11.95 1.62 -3.58
N LEU A 148 12.32 2.67 -4.33
CA LEU A 148 13.13 3.80 -3.88
C LEU A 148 12.20 4.93 -3.39
N ASP A 149 12.58 5.57 -2.29
CA ASP A 149 11.93 6.78 -1.81
C ASP A 149 12.06 7.92 -2.85
N GLY A 150 11.10 8.84 -2.87
CA GLY A 150 10.94 9.81 -3.97
C GLY A 150 12.16 10.71 -4.24
N GLU A 151 12.98 10.98 -3.22
CA GLU A 151 14.19 11.79 -3.34
C GLU A 151 15.33 10.99 -3.99
N THR A 152 15.53 9.74 -3.57
CA THR A 152 16.51 8.81 -4.16
C THR A 152 16.13 8.43 -5.59
N ARG A 153 14.84 8.22 -5.87
CA ARG A 153 14.32 7.92 -7.21
C ARG A 153 14.62 9.04 -8.21
N ALA A 154 14.37 10.29 -7.83
CA ALA A 154 14.65 11.44 -8.68
C ALA A 154 16.15 11.58 -8.99
N MET A 155 17.01 11.24 -8.03
CA MET A 155 18.47 11.25 -8.21
C MET A 155 18.94 10.14 -9.16
N VAL A 156 18.39 8.92 -9.02
CA VAL A 156 18.71 7.77 -9.88
C VAL A 156 18.20 7.99 -11.31
N GLU A 157 16.98 8.52 -11.47
CA GLU A 157 16.42 8.89 -12.77
C GLU A 157 17.28 9.97 -13.47
N LYS A 158 17.73 10.99 -12.73
CA LYS A 158 18.66 12.01 -13.24
C LYS A 158 19.99 11.39 -13.69
N MET A 159 20.56 10.49 -12.88
CA MET A 159 21.82 9.82 -13.20
C MET A 159 21.71 8.93 -14.46
N MET A 160 20.62 8.17 -14.59
CA MET A 160 20.34 7.32 -15.77
C MET A 160 20.08 8.15 -17.03
N TYR A 161 19.48 9.34 -16.89
CA TYR A 161 19.31 10.28 -18.00
C TYR A 161 20.65 10.87 -18.45
N ASP A 162 21.47 11.34 -17.50
CA ASP A 162 22.78 11.93 -17.79
C ASP A 162 23.76 10.92 -18.40
N GLN A 163 23.67 9.65 -18.01
CA GLN A 163 24.50 8.58 -18.56
C GLN A 163 24.09 8.22 -20.00
N ARG A 164 22.79 8.16 -20.31
CA ARG A 164 22.29 8.00 -21.69
C ARG A 164 22.65 9.18 -22.58
N GLN A 165 22.56 10.41 -22.08
CA GLN A 165 22.97 11.60 -22.83
C GLN A 165 24.47 11.60 -23.12
N LYS A 166 25.32 11.25 -22.15
CA LYS A 166 26.78 11.14 -22.35
C LYS A 166 27.17 10.07 -23.39
N GLU A 167 26.50 8.93 -23.39
CA GLU A 167 26.72 7.87 -24.40
C GLU A 167 26.28 8.30 -25.81
N MET A 168 25.24 9.14 -25.88
CA MET A 168 24.72 9.72 -27.14
C MET A 168 25.43 11.01 -27.56
N GLY A 169 26.44 11.47 -26.80
CA GLY A 169 27.14 12.75 -27.04
C GLY A 169 26.26 13.99 -26.83
N GLY A 170 25.13 13.85 -26.14
CA GLY A 170 24.18 14.91 -25.83
C GLY A 170 24.50 15.66 -24.52
N PRO A 171 23.91 16.85 -24.32
CA PRO A 171 24.09 17.67 -23.12
C PRO A 171 23.47 17.00 -21.88
N THR A 172 24.16 17.12 -20.74
CA THR A 172 23.67 16.64 -19.44
C THR A 172 22.46 17.45 -18.94
N SER A 173 21.70 16.92 -17.98
CA SER A 173 20.53 17.59 -17.39
C SER A 173 20.83 19.00 -16.86
N ASP A 174 22.02 19.23 -16.31
CA ASP A 174 22.44 20.54 -15.78
C ASP A 174 22.82 21.52 -16.91
N GLU A 175 23.35 21.01 -18.03
CA GLU A 175 23.65 21.81 -19.22
C GLU A 175 22.37 22.19 -19.96
N GLN A 176 21.41 21.28 -20.05
CA GLN A 176 20.08 21.53 -20.61
C GLN A 176 19.35 22.62 -19.82
N GLN A 177 19.36 22.54 -18.48
CA GLN A 177 18.78 23.58 -17.62
C GLN A 177 19.44 24.94 -17.82
N LYS A 178 20.78 24.99 -17.96
CA LYS A 178 21.49 26.24 -18.26
C LYS A 178 21.12 26.81 -19.63
N MET A 179 20.99 25.97 -20.66
CA MET A 179 20.57 26.41 -21.99
C MET A 179 19.14 26.93 -21.99
N ASP A 180 18.22 26.27 -21.28
CA ASP A 180 16.82 26.71 -21.16
C ASP A 180 16.70 28.02 -20.38
N LEU A 181 17.51 28.22 -19.34
CA LEU A 181 17.60 29.51 -18.63
C LEU A 181 18.16 30.62 -19.53
N LEU A 182 19.19 30.33 -20.33
CA LEU A 182 19.78 31.29 -21.25
C LEU A 182 18.82 31.67 -22.39
N LYS A 183 18.05 30.69 -22.88
CA LYS A 183 17.00 30.88 -23.89
C LYS A 183 15.86 31.72 -23.35
N LYS A 184 15.37 31.42 -22.14
CA LYS A 184 14.37 32.25 -21.44
C LYS A 184 14.89 33.68 -21.20
N PHE A 185 16.18 33.84 -20.91
CA PHE A 185 16.80 35.15 -20.73
C PHE A 185 16.89 35.94 -22.06
N GLN A 186 17.20 35.28 -23.18
CA GLN A 186 17.22 35.89 -24.51
C GLN A 186 15.82 36.24 -25.02
N GLU A 187 14.81 35.42 -24.74
CA GLU A 187 13.40 35.70 -25.07
C GLU A 187 12.85 36.92 -24.31
N GLN A 188 13.38 37.19 -23.11
CA GLN A 188 12.99 38.35 -22.29
C GLN A 188 13.71 39.66 -22.68
N HIS A 189 14.76 39.60 -23.51
CA HIS A 189 15.51 40.78 -23.95
C HIS A 189 15.84 40.77 -25.46
N PRO A 190 14.84 40.96 -26.35
CA PRO A 190 15.09 41.11 -27.78
C PRO A 190 15.66 42.51 -28.09
N VAL A 191 16.99 42.63 -28.09
CA VAL A 191 17.66 43.88 -28.53
C VAL A 191 17.61 43.97 -30.05
N LYS A 192 16.77 44.86 -30.57
CA LYS A 192 16.81 45.34 -31.95
C LYS A 192 17.99 46.30 -32.10
N THR A 193 18.93 45.99 -33.00
CA THR A 193 19.87 46.99 -33.51
C THR A 193 19.96 46.89 -35.03
N ASN A 194 19.50 47.96 -35.68
CA ASN A 194 20.00 48.36 -37.00
C ASN A 194 20.68 49.73 -36.85
N PRO A 195 21.66 50.04 -37.73
CA PRO A 195 22.81 50.93 -37.48
C PRO A 195 22.47 52.39 -37.86
N PRO A 196 23.27 53.45 -37.52
CA PRO A 196 24.53 53.73 -38.25
C PRO A 196 25.63 54.58 -37.53
N THR A 197 26.81 54.60 -38.16
CA THR A 197 27.76 55.74 -38.38
C THR A 197 28.41 56.55 -37.22
N ASN A 198 29.74 56.36 -37.12
CA ASN A 198 30.88 57.29 -36.92
C ASN A 198 30.66 58.84 -37.05
N PRO A 199 31.64 59.72 -36.72
CA PRO A 199 32.78 59.63 -35.77
C PRO A 199 33.07 60.94 -34.95
N SER A 200 34.10 60.89 -34.09
CA SER A 200 35.08 61.98 -33.81
C SER A 200 34.86 62.95 -32.62
N MET A 201 35.71 62.80 -31.59
CA MET A 201 36.74 63.76 -31.12
C MET A 201 37.10 63.49 -29.64
N ARG A 202 38.27 62.89 -29.37
CA ARG A 202 39.53 63.52 -28.91
C ARG A 202 39.44 64.20 -27.53
N GLN A 203 39.84 63.48 -26.47
CA GLN A 203 41.18 63.43 -25.81
C GLN A 203 41.41 64.64 -24.87
N SER A 204 41.71 64.50 -23.58
CA SER A 204 42.83 63.75 -22.98
C SER A 204 42.81 63.81 -21.44
N LYS A 205 43.28 62.76 -20.75
CA LYS A 205 44.50 62.79 -19.89
C LYS A 205 44.88 61.41 -19.31
N SER A 206 46.18 61.15 -19.43
CA SER A 206 47.12 60.22 -18.77
C SER A 206 46.89 58.70 -18.77
N ARG A 207 47.83 58.04 -19.47
CA ARG A 207 48.18 56.61 -19.51
C ARG A 207 49.04 56.20 -18.30
N GLN A 208 48.95 54.92 -17.90
CA GLN A 208 50.03 53.93 -18.04
C GLN A 208 49.56 52.54 -17.53
N ASP A 209 49.60 51.55 -18.43
CA ASP A 209 49.50 50.09 -18.23
C ASP A 209 50.93 49.48 -18.14
N PRO A 210 51.14 48.14 -18.10
CA PRO A 210 50.70 47.09 -17.16
C PRO A 210 51.93 46.25 -16.68
N PRO A 211 51.84 45.11 -15.96
CA PRO A 211 51.57 43.78 -16.57
C PRO A 211 50.88 42.77 -15.60
N GLY A 212 50.71 41.51 -16.04
CA GLY A 212 50.10 40.39 -15.28
C GLY A 212 50.95 39.79 -14.15
N PRO A 213 50.95 38.46 -13.97
CA PRO A 213 50.10 37.68 -13.07
C PRO A 213 50.84 37.21 -11.80
N MET A 214 50.14 36.90 -10.70
CA MET A 214 50.76 36.29 -9.51
C MET A 214 49.91 35.17 -8.90
N GLN A 215 50.57 34.03 -8.73
CA GLN A 215 50.31 32.98 -7.77
C GLN A 215 50.44 33.49 -6.32
N GLY A 216 49.83 32.78 -5.37
CA GLY A 216 50.50 32.49 -4.09
C GLY A 216 49.83 32.96 -2.80
N GLN A 217 49.51 31.96 -1.98
CA GLN A 217 49.53 31.91 -0.50
C GLN A 217 48.37 32.49 0.33
N ARG A 218 47.66 31.54 0.95
CA ARG A 218 47.51 31.31 2.40
C ARG A 218 47.47 32.55 3.31
N ILE A 219 46.36 32.69 4.05
CA ILE A 219 46.40 33.18 5.43
C ILE A 219 45.65 32.21 6.35
N VAL A 220 46.46 31.62 7.23
CA VAL A 220 46.14 30.94 8.49
C VAL A 220 46.15 32.03 9.57
N PHE A 221 45.22 32.00 10.53
CA PHE A 221 45.48 32.61 11.84
C PHE A 221 45.54 31.52 12.91
N ARG A 222 46.76 31.36 13.42
CA ARG A 222 47.14 30.56 14.58
C ARG A 222 46.94 31.37 15.87
N ILE A 223 46.67 30.62 16.93
CA ILE A 223 46.83 30.96 18.33
C ILE A 223 48.26 31.50 18.60
N PRO A 224 48.44 32.56 19.40
CA PRO A 224 49.75 32.94 19.92
C PRO A 224 50.19 32.03 21.07
N ASP A 225 51.34 31.38 20.89
CA ASP A 225 52.17 30.79 21.94
C ASP A 225 52.78 31.88 22.84
N TYR A 226 52.87 31.60 24.14
CA TYR A 226 53.86 32.20 25.03
C TYR A 226 54.76 31.10 25.62
N LYS A 227 56.06 31.17 25.30
CA LYS A 227 57.22 30.47 25.88
C LYS A 227 57.79 31.36 27.03
N SER A 228 58.58 30.96 28.04
CA SER A 228 59.43 29.80 28.33
C SER A 228 60.01 29.87 29.77
N LYS A 229 60.35 28.69 30.33
CA LYS A 229 61.49 28.30 31.22
C LYS A 229 61.72 29.03 32.57
N THR A 230 61.63 28.28 33.67
CA THR A 230 62.79 27.71 34.44
C THR A 230 62.31 26.95 35.68
N ALA A 231 62.68 25.67 35.82
CA ALA A 231 63.08 25.02 37.09
C ALA A 231 63.44 23.55 36.83
N LEU A 232 64.65 23.17 37.24
CA LEU A 232 65.08 21.80 37.58
C LEU A 232 65.35 21.81 39.11
N PRO A 233 65.51 20.67 39.83
CA PRO A 233 65.87 19.33 39.33
C PRO A 233 65.17 18.10 40.00
N HIS A 234 65.43 16.94 39.39
CA HIS A 234 65.60 15.59 39.97
C HIS A 234 64.39 14.75 40.44
N GLY A 235 64.37 13.49 39.98
CA GLY A 235 63.85 12.35 40.75
C GLY A 235 62.92 11.38 40.01
N SER A 236 63.50 10.36 39.37
CA SER A 236 63.06 8.95 39.32
C SER A 236 61.59 8.56 38.96
N THR A 237 61.48 7.94 37.78
CA THR A 237 60.85 6.63 37.46
C THR A 237 59.38 6.31 37.77
N GLU A 238 58.77 5.66 36.76
CA GLU A 238 57.62 4.73 36.74
C GLU A 238 56.25 5.22 36.19
N GLU A 239 55.96 4.69 34.99
CA GLU A 239 54.69 4.20 34.39
C GLU A 239 53.33 4.91 34.70
N PRO A 240 52.55 5.29 33.66
CA PRO A 240 51.24 5.91 33.84
C PRO A 240 50.11 4.87 34.07
N GLY A 241 49.60 4.84 35.31
CA GLY A 241 48.33 4.18 35.65
C GLY A 241 47.10 4.88 35.04
N GLU A 242 46.28 4.07 34.38
CA GLU A 242 44.82 4.09 34.28
C GLU A 242 44.07 5.35 34.76
N ARG A 243 43.49 6.13 33.83
CA ARG A 243 42.53 7.18 34.19
C ARG A 243 41.14 6.60 34.43
N ALA A 244 40.83 6.39 35.70
CA ALA A 244 39.49 6.06 36.17
C ALA A 244 38.47 7.15 35.79
N TYR A 245 37.39 6.73 35.14
CA TYR A 245 36.20 7.55 34.89
C TYR A 245 35.48 7.85 36.20
N HIS A 246 35.45 9.13 36.62
CA HIS A 246 34.60 9.54 37.74
C HIS A 246 33.13 9.64 37.30
N SER A 247 32.29 8.71 37.78
CA SER A 247 30.84 8.84 37.62
C SER A 247 30.33 10.12 38.29
N ARG A 248 29.42 10.84 37.62
CA ARG A 248 28.71 11.97 38.23
C ARG A 248 27.95 11.49 39.46
N ARG A 249 28.20 12.09 40.62
CA ARG A 249 27.46 11.79 41.86
C ARG A 249 25.95 11.88 41.62
N SER A 250 25.24 10.83 42.01
CA SER A 250 23.78 10.83 42.09
C SER A 250 23.32 11.92 43.08
N HIS A 251 22.49 12.85 42.61
CA HIS A 251 21.78 13.79 43.47
C HIS A 251 20.36 13.28 43.78
N ARG A 252 19.98 13.34 45.07
CA ARG A 252 18.65 12.99 45.55
C ARG A 252 17.62 13.99 45.00
N LYS A 253 16.75 13.53 44.09
CA LYS A 253 15.66 14.33 43.49
C LYS A 253 14.70 14.81 44.59
N SER A 254 14.36 16.10 44.60
CA SER A 254 13.36 16.68 45.51
C SER A 254 11.98 16.10 45.18
N ARG A 255 11.44 15.22 46.04
CA ARG A 255 10.15 14.55 45.79
C ARG A 255 8.97 15.52 45.84
N GLY A 256 9.09 16.66 46.53
CA GLY A 256 8.02 17.66 46.71
C GLY A 256 8.17 18.96 45.90
N GLY A 257 9.11 19.04 44.95
CA GLY A 257 9.38 20.30 44.22
C GLY A 257 8.19 20.82 43.39
N CYS A 258 8.08 22.15 43.27
CA CYS A 258 7.06 22.82 42.46
C CYS A 258 7.16 22.49 40.97
N ALA A 259 6.06 22.67 40.23
CA ALA A 259 5.97 22.34 38.81
C ALA A 259 7.01 23.10 37.97
N ASN A 260 7.20 24.39 38.24
CA ASN A 260 8.16 25.23 37.51
C ASN A 260 9.62 24.80 37.70
N CYS A 261 10.04 24.43 38.91
CA CYS A 261 11.40 23.91 39.14
C CYS A 261 11.61 22.53 38.52
N LYS A 262 10.57 21.67 38.55
CA LYS A 262 10.58 20.37 37.88
C LYS A 262 10.72 20.52 36.35
N GLN A 263 9.94 21.40 35.73
CA GLN A 263 9.99 21.67 34.29
C GLN A 263 11.35 22.23 33.86
N ARG A 264 11.94 23.11 34.67
CA ARG A 264 13.28 23.67 34.45
C ARG A 264 14.42 22.73 34.80
N ARG A 265 14.13 21.52 35.29
CA ARG A 265 15.11 20.50 35.74
C ARG A 265 16.13 21.06 36.76
N VAL A 266 15.69 21.96 37.64
CA VAL A 266 16.49 22.53 38.74
C VAL A 266 15.95 22.11 40.09
N LYS A 267 16.81 21.98 41.10
CA LYS A 267 16.41 21.59 42.48
C LYS A 267 15.47 22.65 43.07
N CYS A 268 14.29 22.24 43.51
CA CYS A 268 13.38 23.09 44.28
C CYS A 268 13.80 23.09 45.75
N ASP A 269 13.71 24.23 46.42
CA ASP A 269 13.92 24.38 47.86
C ASP A 269 12.66 24.08 48.69
N GLU A 270 11.54 23.76 48.04
CA GLU A 270 10.27 23.31 48.65
C GLU A 270 9.64 24.30 49.65
N THR A 271 10.13 25.54 49.73
CA THR A 271 9.54 26.61 50.55
C THR A 271 8.17 27.01 49.99
N LYS A 272 7.20 27.25 50.90
CA LYS A 272 5.82 27.63 50.61
C LYS A 272 5.53 28.98 51.25
N PRO A 273 4.77 29.89 50.61
CA PRO A 273 3.94 29.70 49.42
C PRO A 273 4.68 29.75 48.08
N GLN A 274 5.88 30.35 48.01
CA GLN A 274 6.71 30.38 46.80
C GLN A 274 8.14 29.92 47.11
N CYS A 275 8.72 29.14 46.20
CA CYS A 275 10.11 28.72 46.32
C CYS A 275 11.08 29.87 45.96
N LEU A 276 12.22 29.96 46.64
CA LEU A 276 13.20 31.05 46.45
C LEU A 276 13.69 31.13 45.00
N ARG A 277 13.71 30.01 44.29
CA ARG A 277 14.10 29.95 42.88
C ARG A 277 13.05 30.54 41.94
N CYS A 278 11.78 30.31 42.20
CA CYS A 278 10.68 30.93 41.47
C CYS A 278 10.62 32.44 41.76
N GLN A 279 10.82 32.83 43.03
CA GLN A 279 10.89 34.24 43.45
C GLN A 279 12.03 35.00 42.74
N LYS A 280 13.24 34.43 42.72
CA LYS A 280 14.41 35.07 42.09
C LYS A 280 14.30 35.18 40.57
N HIS A 281 13.55 34.29 39.94
CA HIS A 281 13.27 34.33 38.51
C HIS A 281 11.96 35.02 38.15
N ASN A 282 11.29 35.61 39.14
CA ASN A 282 10.02 36.32 38.99
C ASN A 282 8.97 35.51 38.23
N VAL A 283 8.85 34.22 38.56
CA VAL A 283 7.92 33.27 37.93
C VAL A 283 7.04 32.67 39.00
N ASP A 284 5.76 32.52 38.70
CA ASP A 284 4.77 32.05 39.66
C ASP A 284 5.04 30.60 40.10
N CYS A 285 4.91 30.34 41.41
CA CYS A 285 5.34 29.08 42.02
C CYS A 285 4.14 28.18 42.28
N ASP A 286 3.95 27.17 41.41
CA ASP A 286 2.81 26.26 41.50
C ASP A 286 3.20 24.88 42.05
N TYR A 287 2.55 24.48 43.16
CA TYR A 287 2.69 23.17 43.79
C TYR A 287 1.49 22.23 43.54
N THR A 288 0.47 22.68 42.80
CA THR A 288 -0.68 21.88 42.39
C THR A 288 -0.43 21.29 40.99
N THR A 289 -0.67 20.00 40.76
CA THR A 289 -0.66 19.43 39.39
C THR A 289 -1.62 18.23 39.30
N PRO A 290 -2.16 17.90 38.10
CA PRO A 290 -1.70 18.32 36.77
C PRO A 290 -2.67 19.22 35.97
N PRO A 291 -2.17 19.87 34.89
CA PRO A 291 -2.88 20.93 34.18
C PRO A 291 -3.83 20.39 33.11
N ASP A 292 -5.02 20.96 33.10
CA ASP A 292 -5.94 21.01 31.96
C ASP A 292 -5.64 22.28 31.15
N ARG A 293 -5.41 22.14 29.83
CA ARG A 293 -5.58 23.24 28.86
C ARG A 293 -6.02 22.69 27.50
N SER A 294 -7.19 23.20 27.09
CA SER A 294 -7.90 23.11 25.82
C SER A 294 -7.17 23.67 24.58
N LYS A 295 -7.45 23.00 23.43
CA LYS A 295 -7.27 23.31 21.97
C LYS A 295 -6.07 22.65 21.25
N PRO A 296 -6.20 22.30 19.95
CA PRO A 296 -7.16 21.40 19.31
C PRO A 296 -6.48 20.07 18.89
N GLN A 297 -7.25 18.99 18.97
CA GLN A 297 -6.81 17.59 18.94
C GLN A 297 -6.56 17.02 17.53
N GLN A 298 -6.19 17.87 16.56
CA GLN A 298 -6.09 17.50 15.14
C GLN A 298 -4.72 16.98 14.69
N ASP A 299 -3.68 17.04 15.52
CA ASP A 299 -2.30 16.84 15.04
C ASP A 299 -1.55 15.64 15.68
N MET A 300 -2.20 14.88 16.58
CA MET A 300 -1.62 13.64 17.13
C MET A 300 -1.90 12.41 16.25
N ILE A 301 -3.05 12.40 15.57
CA ILE A 301 -3.51 11.27 14.75
C ILE A 301 -2.71 11.22 13.43
N ALA A 302 -2.54 12.36 12.75
CA ALA A 302 -1.68 12.46 11.57
C ALA A 302 -0.24 12.02 11.86
N ARG A 303 0.31 12.39 13.03
CA ARG A 303 1.65 11.96 13.46
C ARG A 303 1.75 10.49 13.85
N PHE A 304 0.66 9.87 14.30
CA PHE A 304 0.59 8.45 14.64
C PHE A 304 0.61 7.58 13.37
N PHE A 305 -0.21 7.94 12.37
CA PHE A 305 -0.23 7.22 11.09
C PHE A 305 1.01 7.46 10.22
N MET A 306 1.65 8.63 10.30
CA MET A 306 2.92 8.88 9.61
C MET A 306 4.12 8.12 10.20
N LYS A 307 4.00 7.58 11.43
CA LYS A 307 5.10 6.87 12.13
C LYS A 307 4.91 5.37 12.27
N CYS A 308 3.76 4.81 11.89
CA CYS A 308 3.52 3.37 11.99
C CYS A 308 2.88 2.82 10.70
N PRO A 309 3.66 2.63 9.63
CA PRO A 309 3.25 1.81 8.48
C PRO A 309 3.05 0.34 8.88
N ASP A 310 3.79 -0.13 9.91
CA ASP A 310 3.83 -1.51 10.37
C ASP A 310 2.83 -1.82 11.48
N LEU A 311 1.56 -1.46 11.32
CA LEU A 311 0.53 -1.86 12.30
C LEU A 311 0.27 -3.38 12.35
N MET A 312 1.16 -4.16 11.74
CA MET A 312 1.07 -5.57 11.44
C MET A 312 2.39 -6.33 11.63
N SER A 313 3.01 -6.16 12.80
CA SER A 313 3.81 -7.22 13.42
C SER A 313 3.91 -7.03 14.94
N ARG A 314 4.09 -8.15 15.65
CA ARG A 314 3.95 -8.36 17.10
C ARG A 314 5.08 -7.74 17.93
N GLU A 315 4.76 -6.90 18.92
CA GLU A 315 5.53 -6.77 20.19
C GLU A 315 4.71 -6.21 21.39
N SER A 316 4.33 -7.15 22.27
CA SER A 316 3.23 -7.20 23.27
C SER A 316 3.06 -6.16 24.41
N LEU A 317 3.69 -4.98 24.45
CA LEU A 317 3.37 -3.98 25.51
C LEU A 317 3.15 -2.56 24.98
N SER A 318 3.97 -2.08 24.06
CA SER A 318 3.73 -0.80 23.36
C SER A 318 2.50 -0.89 22.47
N SER A 319 2.34 -1.99 21.72
CA SER A 319 1.12 -2.27 20.96
C SER A 319 -0.09 -2.34 21.89
N SER A 320 0.01 -2.91 23.09
CA SER A 320 -1.14 -3.02 24.00
C SER A 320 -1.66 -1.65 24.46
N MET A 321 -0.79 -0.68 24.76
CA MET A 321 -1.20 0.68 25.12
C MET A 321 -1.78 1.44 23.92
N SER A 322 -1.19 1.29 22.74
CA SER A 322 -1.72 1.86 21.49
C SER A 322 -3.08 1.27 21.12
N LEU A 323 -3.28 -0.04 21.31
CA LEU A 323 -4.55 -0.73 21.06
C LEU A 323 -5.63 -0.32 22.05
N VAL A 324 -5.28 -0.04 23.32
CA VAL A 324 -6.23 0.50 24.31
C VAL A 324 -6.71 1.89 23.90
N LEU A 325 -5.82 2.77 23.44
CA LEU A 325 -6.20 4.10 22.96
C LEU A 325 -7.10 4.02 21.70
N VAL A 326 -6.78 3.12 20.77
CA VAL A 326 -7.61 2.87 19.59
C VAL A 326 -8.99 2.35 20.01
N ALA A 327 -9.04 1.39 20.94
CA ALA A 327 -10.27 0.85 21.48
C ALA A 327 -11.15 1.91 22.19
N GLU A 328 -10.54 2.78 22.99
CA GLU A 328 -11.23 3.91 23.62
C GLU A 328 -11.80 4.87 22.57
N LYS A 329 -11.02 5.19 21.54
CA LYS A 329 -11.47 6.07 20.45
C LYS A 329 -12.60 5.44 19.63
N LEU A 330 -12.56 4.12 19.40
CA LEU A 330 -13.65 3.40 18.73
C LEU A 330 -14.96 3.51 19.54
N ILE A 331 -14.90 3.37 20.86
CA ILE A 331 -16.08 3.53 21.72
C ILE A 331 -16.63 4.96 21.64
N GLU A 332 -15.75 5.95 21.66
CA GLU A 332 -16.10 7.37 21.55
C GLU A 332 -16.76 7.70 20.20
N VAL A 333 -16.12 7.33 19.09
CA VAL A 333 -16.58 7.64 17.72
C VAL A 333 -17.90 6.95 17.42
N LEU A 334 -18.03 5.68 17.81
CA LEU A 334 -19.25 4.90 17.59
C LEU A 334 -20.35 5.21 18.61
N GLN A 335 -20.10 6.14 19.54
CA GLN A 335 -21.05 6.56 20.58
C GLN A 335 -21.68 5.39 21.34
N LEU A 336 -20.92 4.32 21.55
CA LEU A 336 -21.41 3.06 22.14
C LEU A 336 -21.80 3.19 23.61
N SER A 337 -21.47 4.33 24.24
CA SER A 337 -21.81 4.68 25.61
C SER A 337 -22.92 5.74 25.65
N SER A 338 -24.19 5.31 25.63
CA SER A 338 -25.28 6.16 26.12
C SER A 338 -26.52 5.42 26.66
N ALA A 339 -26.79 4.17 26.28
CA ALA A 339 -28.09 3.56 26.60
C ALA A 339 -28.17 2.63 27.83
N ALA A 340 -27.05 2.26 28.50
CA ALA A 340 -27.09 1.18 29.51
C ALA A 340 -26.34 1.42 30.83
N SER A 341 -25.81 2.61 31.09
CA SER A 341 -25.04 2.86 32.32
C SER A 341 -25.67 3.97 33.14
N GLY A 342 -26.38 3.60 34.21
CA GLY A 342 -26.63 4.53 35.32
C GLY A 342 -25.31 5.11 35.86
N PRO A 343 -25.37 6.24 36.57
CA PRO A 343 -24.17 6.93 37.03
C PRO A 343 -23.44 6.07 38.07
N GLY A 344 -22.39 5.35 37.66
CA GLY A 344 -21.57 4.55 38.58
C GLY A 344 -20.75 3.41 38.00
N LEU A 345 -21.06 2.88 36.81
CA LEU A 345 -20.29 1.78 36.21
C LEU A 345 -19.48 2.26 35.00
N LYS A 346 -18.20 2.54 35.23
CA LYS A 346 -17.22 2.73 34.15
C LYS A 346 -17.12 1.42 33.37
N SER A 347 -17.48 1.44 32.09
CA SER A 347 -17.22 0.35 31.15
C SER A 347 -15.74 0.01 31.19
N ARG A 348 -15.40 -1.19 31.66
CA ARG A 348 -14.02 -1.65 31.78
C ARG A 348 -13.45 -1.85 30.36
N PRO A 349 -12.31 -1.23 30.00
CA PRO A 349 -11.58 -1.58 28.78
C PRO A 349 -11.25 -3.07 28.84
N GLY A 350 -11.79 -3.86 27.91
CA GLY A 350 -11.73 -5.33 27.95
C GLY A 350 -13.08 -6.06 27.85
N SER A 351 -14.19 -5.36 27.59
CA SER A 351 -15.42 -6.03 27.13
C SER A 351 -15.14 -6.82 25.85
N GLN A 352 -15.69 -8.03 25.73
CA GLN A 352 -15.63 -8.84 24.51
C GLN A 352 -16.09 -8.05 23.26
N SER A 353 -17.00 -7.08 23.43
CA SER A 353 -17.45 -6.20 22.34
C SER A 353 -16.34 -5.28 21.82
N THR A 354 -15.53 -4.70 22.70
CA THR A 354 -14.44 -3.78 22.32
C THR A 354 -13.30 -4.54 21.65
N GLY A 355 -13.00 -5.75 22.12
CA GLY A 355 -12.04 -6.65 21.46
C GLY A 355 -12.44 -6.96 20.01
N ARG A 356 -13.73 -7.21 19.76
CA ARG A 356 -14.25 -7.48 18.40
C ARG A 356 -14.17 -6.27 17.46
N LEU A 357 -14.40 -5.06 17.96
CA LEU A 357 -14.26 -3.84 17.14
C LEU A 357 -12.81 -3.65 16.68
N LEU A 358 -11.87 -3.89 17.59
CA LEU A 358 -10.45 -3.79 17.30
C LEU A 358 -10.01 -4.88 16.33
N GLU A 359 -10.47 -6.12 16.54
CA GLU A 359 -10.26 -7.25 15.64
C GLU A 359 -10.80 -6.97 14.23
N ALA A 360 -12.03 -6.46 14.11
CA ALA A 360 -12.63 -6.10 12.83
C ALA A 360 -11.85 -4.98 12.14
N LEU A 361 -11.44 -3.93 12.85
CA LEU A 361 -10.63 -2.86 12.27
C LEU A 361 -9.26 -3.36 11.80
N GLN A 362 -8.63 -4.24 12.58
CA GLN A 362 -7.38 -4.87 12.21
C GLN A 362 -7.55 -5.75 10.96
N HIS A 363 -8.58 -6.59 10.94
CA HIS A 363 -8.94 -7.43 9.80
C HIS A 363 -9.28 -6.61 8.55
N PHE A 364 -9.88 -5.43 8.71
CA PHE A 364 -10.13 -4.50 7.60
C PHE A 364 -8.82 -4.14 6.91
N ASN A 365 -7.88 -3.60 7.69
CA ASN A 365 -6.62 -3.07 7.17
C ASN A 365 -5.72 -4.17 6.61
N LEU A 366 -5.67 -5.32 7.28
CA LEU A 366 -4.83 -6.44 6.88
C LEU A 366 -5.32 -7.18 5.65
N THR A 367 -6.54 -7.69 5.78
CA THR A 367 -7.02 -8.79 4.96
C THR A 367 -8.10 -8.29 4.02
N THR A 368 -9.05 -7.52 4.57
CA THR A 368 -10.22 -7.09 3.81
C THR A 368 -9.83 -6.15 2.68
N VAL A 369 -9.05 -5.10 2.92
CA VAL A 369 -8.59 -4.20 1.84
C VAL A 369 -7.76 -4.93 0.78
N ALA A 370 -6.97 -5.95 1.17
CA ALA A 370 -6.21 -6.76 0.21
C ALA A 370 -7.11 -7.64 -0.66
N SER A 371 -8.30 -7.98 -0.18
CA SER A 371 -9.30 -8.80 -0.89
C SER A 371 -10.21 -8.02 -1.85
N TYR A 372 -10.12 -6.69 -1.92
CA TYR A 372 -11.01 -5.83 -2.73
C TYR A 372 -10.67 -5.77 -4.23
N SER A 373 -9.54 -6.36 -4.62
CA SER A 373 -9.05 -6.34 -6.00
C SER A 373 -7.88 -7.28 -6.16
N SER A 374 -7.98 -8.19 -7.13
CA SER A 374 -6.85 -9.02 -7.59
C SER A 374 -5.67 -8.19 -8.12
N GLN A 375 -5.91 -6.96 -8.61
CA GLN A 375 -4.85 -5.99 -8.85
C GLN A 375 -4.45 -5.32 -7.54
N LYS A 376 -3.24 -5.63 -7.07
CA LYS A 376 -2.53 -4.85 -6.04
C LYS A 376 -2.19 -3.48 -6.63
N ASN A 377 -3.14 -2.54 -6.66
CA ASN A 377 -2.84 -1.12 -6.87
C ASN A 377 -2.41 -0.55 -5.51
N PRO A 378 -1.11 -0.32 -5.27
CA PRO A 378 -0.62 0.09 -3.95
C PRO A 378 -1.24 1.42 -3.50
N SER A 379 -1.44 2.35 -4.44
CA SER A 379 -2.08 3.66 -4.19
C SER A 379 -3.50 3.52 -3.66
N LYS A 380 -4.33 2.66 -4.29
CA LYS A 380 -5.71 2.40 -3.85
C LYS A 380 -5.75 1.73 -2.47
N MET A 381 -4.85 0.79 -2.22
CA MET A 381 -4.75 0.09 -0.94
C MET A 381 -4.34 1.04 0.19
N ASP A 382 -3.38 1.93 -0.06
CA ASP A 382 -2.93 2.93 0.92
C ASP A 382 -4.03 3.95 1.23
N ILE A 383 -4.81 4.36 0.24
CA ILE A 383 -5.98 5.23 0.46
C ILE A 383 -6.97 4.56 1.41
N MET A 384 -7.31 3.28 1.20
CA MET A 384 -8.23 2.56 2.07
C MET A 384 -7.66 2.27 3.47
N ARG A 385 -6.41 1.79 3.55
CA ARG A 385 -5.78 1.41 4.82
C ARG A 385 -5.47 2.62 5.70
N ILE A 386 -4.99 3.69 5.09
CA ILE A 386 -4.44 4.84 5.81
C ILE A 386 -5.44 5.98 5.82
N LYS A 387 -5.75 6.55 4.65
CA LYS A 387 -6.53 7.80 4.57
C LYS A 387 -8.00 7.62 4.96
N MET A 388 -8.65 6.54 4.49
CA MET A 388 -10.03 6.21 4.84
C MET A 388 -10.14 5.87 6.33
N THR A 389 -9.25 5.04 6.86
CA THR A 389 -9.23 4.68 8.30
C THR A 389 -9.01 5.91 9.18
N GLN A 390 -8.11 6.82 8.80
CA GLN A 390 -7.94 8.12 9.48
C GLN A 390 -9.23 8.92 9.52
N LEU A 391 -9.87 9.07 8.35
CA LEU A 391 -11.11 9.82 8.21
C LEU A 391 -12.25 9.20 9.04
N ALA A 392 -12.27 7.88 9.18
CA ALA A 392 -13.25 7.15 9.96
C ALA A 392 -13.19 7.46 11.46
N PHE A 393 -12.01 7.77 12.02
CA PHE A 393 -11.89 8.18 13.43
C PHE A 393 -12.52 9.55 13.74
N GLU A 394 -12.94 10.29 12.71
CA GLU A 394 -13.67 11.55 12.84
C GLU A 394 -15.10 11.44 12.26
N THR A 395 -15.47 10.26 11.74
CA THR A 395 -16.68 10.06 10.95
C THR A 395 -17.39 8.77 11.38
N PRO A 396 -18.38 8.84 12.29
CA PRO A 396 -19.03 7.66 12.87
C PRO A 396 -19.62 6.68 11.84
N PHE A 397 -20.33 7.18 10.82
CA PHE A 397 -20.95 6.33 9.80
C PHE A 397 -19.93 5.59 8.93
N LEU A 398 -18.78 6.22 8.66
CA LEU A 398 -17.69 5.59 7.92
C LEU A 398 -17.01 4.52 8.79
N MET A 399 -16.79 4.78 10.08
CA MET A 399 -16.25 3.76 10.98
C MET A 399 -17.21 2.56 11.09
N HIS A 400 -18.51 2.80 11.19
CA HIS A 400 -19.51 1.73 11.13
C HIS A 400 -19.43 0.93 9.82
N ALA A 401 -19.27 1.59 8.67
CA ALA A 401 -19.12 0.90 7.39
C ALA A 401 -17.84 0.06 7.34
N ILE A 402 -16.70 0.58 7.82
CA ILE A 402 -15.42 -0.17 7.90
C ILE A 402 -15.58 -1.45 8.73
N ILE A 403 -16.16 -1.33 9.92
CA ILE A 403 -16.39 -2.49 10.80
C ILE A 403 -17.42 -3.43 10.17
N GLY A 404 -18.48 -2.91 9.56
CA GLY A 404 -19.48 -3.68 8.82
C GLY A 404 -18.84 -4.52 7.73
N THR A 405 -18.06 -3.91 6.83
CA THR A 405 -17.34 -4.60 5.76
C THR A 405 -16.38 -5.65 6.29
N ALA A 406 -15.60 -5.33 7.32
CA ALA A 406 -14.65 -6.27 7.90
C ALA A 406 -15.35 -7.48 8.53
N THR A 407 -16.49 -7.25 9.20
CA THR A 407 -17.27 -8.33 9.81
C THR A 407 -18.02 -9.15 8.76
N THR A 408 -18.51 -8.55 7.67
CA THR A 408 -19.03 -9.27 6.50
C THR A 408 -17.95 -10.20 5.91
N HIS A 409 -16.72 -9.71 5.74
CA HIS A 409 -15.61 -10.53 5.26
C HIS A 409 -15.19 -11.61 6.28
N LEU A 410 -15.27 -11.33 7.59
CA LEU A 410 -15.07 -12.38 8.61
C LEU A 410 -16.16 -13.46 8.53
N CYS A 411 -17.40 -13.10 8.22
CA CYS A 411 -18.49 -14.07 8.05
C CYS A 411 -18.29 -14.95 6.82
N SER A 412 -17.69 -14.44 5.74
CA SER A 412 -17.39 -15.27 4.55
C SER A 412 -16.22 -16.23 4.78
N VAL A 413 -15.21 -15.80 5.55
CA VAL A 413 -14.02 -16.64 5.84
C VAL A 413 -14.25 -17.59 7.02
N VAL A 414 -15.10 -17.22 7.98
CA VAL A 414 -15.39 -17.98 9.22
C VAL A 414 -16.91 -18.05 9.46
N PRO A 415 -17.66 -18.81 8.64
CA PRO A 415 -19.13 -18.80 8.64
C PRO A 415 -19.78 -19.35 9.91
N ASP A 416 -19.09 -20.19 10.69
CA ASP A 416 -19.66 -20.84 11.88
C ASP A 416 -19.78 -19.93 13.12
N ASN A 417 -19.28 -18.68 13.04
CA ASN A 417 -19.33 -17.74 14.16
C ASN A 417 -20.52 -16.78 14.06
N GLY A 418 -21.68 -17.21 14.55
CA GLY A 418 -22.92 -16.41 14.55
C GLY A 418 -22.82 -15.05 15.28
N GLN A 419 -21.77 -14.82 16.06
CA GLN A 419 -21.56 -13.55 16.76
C GLN A 419 -21.05 -12.44 15.82
N TYR A 420 -20.39 -12.78 14.72
CA TYR A 420 -20.04 -11.78 13.70
C TYR A 420 -21.27 -11.30 12.93
N ARG A 421 -22.24 -12.18 12.62
CA ARG A 421 -23.49 -11.80 11.93
C ARG A 421 -24.32 -10.77 12.68
N ILE A 422 -24.42 -10.89 14.00
CA ILE A 422 -25.10 -9.87 14.84
C ILE A 422 -24.35 -8.53 14.78
N THR A 423 -23.02 -8.60 14.82
CA THR A 423 -22.15 -7.41 14.81
C THR A 423 -22.21 -6.69 13.47
N GLU A 424 -22.15 -7.46 12.39
CA GLU A 424 -22.32 -7.03 11.00
C GLU A 424 -23.66 -6.29 10.83
N ALA A 425 -24.78 -6.95 11.15
CA ALA A 425 -26.11 -6.37 10.98
C ALA A 425 -26.26 -5.06 11.77
N HIS A 426 -25.73 -4.99 12.99
CA HIS A 426 -25.74 -3.78 13.80
C HIS A 426 -24.97 -2.63 13.13
N HIS A 427 -23.74 -2.88 12.69
CA HIS A 427 -22.89 -1.83 12.13
C HIS A 427 -23.35 -1.38 10.75
N TRP A 428 -23.83 -2.27 9.89
CA TRP A 428 -24.45 -1.87 8.62
C TRP A 428 -25.70 -1.03 8.84
N ALA A 429 -26.57 -1.42 9.77
CA ALA A 429 -27.76 -0.65 10.08
C ALA A 429 -27.43 0.77 10.59
N GLN A 430 -26.37 0.93 11.41
CA GLN A 430 -25.90 2.25 11.82
C GLN A 430 -25.27 3.05 10.68
N ALA A 431 -24.40 2.41 9.88
CA ALA A 431 -23.74 3.03 8.73
C ALA A 431 -24.77 3.59 7.75
N ILE A 432 -25.74 2.78 7.33
CA ILE A 432 -26.78 3.16 6.37
C ILE A 432 -27.63 4.33 6.90
N ARG A 433 -28.10 4.25 8.16
CA ARG A 433 -28.93 5.32 8.74
C ARG A 433 -28.20 6.65 8.82
N GLN A 434 -26.97 6.63 9.33
CA GLN A 434 -26.20 7.86 9.51
C GLN A 434 -25.69 8.41 8.17
N TYR A 435 -25.30 7.54 7.23
CA TYR A 435 -24.96 7.93 5.87
C TYR A 435 -26.14 8.60 5.15
N ALA A 436 -27.34 8.02 5.23
CA ALA A 436 -28.54 8.59 4.64
C ALA A 436 -28.88 9.98 5.25
N ALA A 437 -28.69 10.13 6.56
CA ALA A 437 -28.86 11.43 7.23
C ALA A 437 -27.85 12.46 6.71
N GLU A 438 -26.57 12.09 6.58
CA GLU A 438 -25.51 12.97 6.07
C GLU A 438 -25.80 13.40 4.62
N VAL A 439 -26.14 12.46 3.73
CA VAL A 439 -26.51 12.75 2.34
C VAL A 439 -27.68 13.74 2.26
N SER A 440 -28.66 13.59 3.17
CA SER A 440 -29.84 14.48 3.24
C SER A 440 -29.50 15.91 3.65
N THR A 441 -28.36 16.16 4.31
CA THR A 441 -27.89 17.53 4.63
C THR A 441 -27.27 18.25 3.43
N GLY A 442 -26.95 17.50 2.36
CA GLY A 442 -26.33 18.01 1.15
C GLY A 442 -24.89 17.53 0.96
N ILE A 443 -24.51 17.39 -0.30
CA ILE A 443 -23.15 16.99 -0.70
C ILE A 443 -22.28 18.24 -0.80
N THR A 444 -21.23 18.30 0.02
CA THR A 444 -20.31 19.43 0.14
C THR A 444 -18.88 18.97 -0.10
N LYS A 445 -17.96 19.94 -0.22
CA LYS A 445 -16.52 19.66 -0.30
C LYS A 445 -15.99 18.97 0.95
N GLU A 446 -16.52 19.29 2.13
CA GLU A 446 -16.03 18.79 3.43
C GLU A 446 -16.47 17.36 3.74
N ASN A 447 -17.65 16.94 3.25
CA ASN A 447 -18.16 15.58 3.48
C ASN A 447 -17.97 14.64 2.29
N MET A 448 -17.50 15.13 1.13
CA MET A 448 -17.28 14.34 -0.08
C MET A 448 -16.48 13.05 0.16
N ASP A 449 -15.31 13.13 0.80
CA ASP A 449 -14.46 11.94 1.00
C ASP A 449 -15.10 10.93 1.97
N LYS A 450 -15.88 11.41 2.94
CA LYS A 450 -16.64 10.57 3.87
C LYS A 450 -17.73 9.81 3.14
N LEU A 451 -18.44 10.52 2.26
CA LEU A 451 -19.53 9.98 1.44
C LEU A 451 -19.01 8.98 0.41
N TYR A 452 -17.92 9.29 -0.30
CA TYR A 452 -17.30 8.36 -1.24
C TYR A 452 -16.83 7.09 -0.58
N SER A 453 -16.07 7.23 0.51
CA SER A 453 -15.52 6.08 1.22
C SER A 453 -16.63 5.15 1.71
N THR A 454 -17.69 5.72 2.29
CA THR A 454 -18.83 4.93 2.76
C THR A 454 -19.60 4.30 1.61
N CYS A 455 -19.81 5.03 0.50
CA CYS A 455 -20.48 4.52 -0.69
C CYS A 455 -19.75 3.31 -1.29
N ILE A 456 -18.42 3.36 -1.37
CA ILE A 456 -17.59 2.26 -1.88
C ILE A 456 -17.74 1.00 -0.99
N LEU A 457 -17.83 1.18 0.33
CA LEU A 457 -18.06 0.06 1.26
C LEU A 457 -19.50 -0.48 1.18
N LEU A 458 -20.49 0.41 1.00
CA LEU A 458 -21.90 0.04 0.79
C LEU A 458 -22.13 -0.73 -0.51
N THR A 459 -21.35 -0.45 -1.56
CA THR A 459 -21.34 -1.24 -2.80
C THR A 459 -21.07 -2.72 -2.50
N VAL A 460 -20.07 -3.03 -1.67
CA VAL A 460 -19.77 -4.41 -1.30
C VAL A 460 -20.91 -5.03 -0.50
N HIS A 461 -21.43 -4.33 0.50
CA HIS A 461 -22.53 -4.84 1.31
C HIS A 461 -23.80 -5.13 0.50
N SER A 462 -24.16 -4.22 -0.40
CA SER A 462 -25.36 -4.35 -1.21
C SER A 462 -25.27 -5.49 -2.22
N PHE A 463 -24.08 -5.78 -2.74
CA PHE A 463 -23.86 -6.85 -3.71
C PHE A 463 -23.75 -8.23 -3.07
N MET A 464 -23.22 -8.29 -1.84
CA MET A 464 -23.00 -9.53 -1.11
C MET A 464 -24.25 -10.41 -1.03
N LEU A 465 -24.05 -11.71 -1.29
CA LEU A 465 -25.03 -12.75 -1.03
C LEU A 465 -24.38 -13.87 -0.22
N ASP A 466 -24.92 -14.13 0.96
CA ASP A 466 -24.41 -15.15 1.89
C ASP A 466 -24.41 -16.56 1.28
N THR A 467 -25.47 -16.92 0.56
CA THR A 467 -25.68 -18.28 0.06
C THR A 467 -26.17 -18.25 -1.37
N PHE A 468 -25.53 -19.02 -2.23
CA PHE A 468 -26.01 -19.26 -3.59
C PHE A 468 -27.46 -19.80 -3.57
N ASN A 469 -28.38 -19.04 -4.17
CA ASN A 469 -29.78 -19.44 -4.32
C ASN A 469 -30.46 -18.66 -5.46
N PRO A 470 -30.55 -19.25 -6.67
CA PRO A 470 -31.20 -18.61 -7.82
C PRO A 470 -32.70 -18.35 -7.59
N ARG A 471 -33.38 -19.15 -6.76
CA ARG A 471 -34.84 -19.03 -6.55
C ARG A 471 -35.24 -17.80 -5.76
N THR A 472 -34.30 -17.16 -5.06
CA THR A 472 -34.54 -15.90 -4.35
C THR A 472 -34.22 -14.65 -5.19
N SER A 473 -33.90 -14.84 -6.47
CA SER A 473 -33.61 -13.74 -7.40
C SER A 473 -34.79 -12.78 -7.57
N PHE A 474 -34.48 -11.53 -7.91
CA PHE A 474 -35.47 -10.51 -8.26
C PHE A 474 -36.37 -10.93 -9.43
N VAL A 475 -35.88 -11.78 -10.35
CA VAL A 475 -36.65 -12.20 -11.52
C VAL A 475 -37.89 -13.02 -11.15
N PHE A 476 -37.84 -13.74 -10.03
CA PHE A 476 -38.95 -14.51 -9.47
C PHE A 476 -39.75 -13.76 -8.40
N SER A 477 -39.33 -12.54 -8.06
CA SER A 477 -40.00 -11.68 -7.10
C SER A 477 -40.92 -10.67 -7.79
N ASN A 478 -41.93 -10.18 -7.08
CA ASN A 478 -42.72 -9.01 -7.46
C ASN A 478 -42.41 -7.80 -6.57
N ASP A 479 -41.46 -7.95 -5.64
CA ASP A 479 -40.99 -6.86 -4.79
C ASP A 479 -40.02 -5.97 -5.59
N PRO A 480 -40.35 -4.69 -5.82
CA PRO A 480 -39.47 -3.78 -6.56
C PRO A 480 -38.13 -3.56 -5.84
N THR A 481 -38.06 -3.81 -4.53
CA THR A 481 -36.82 -3.67 -3.76
C THR A 481 -35.84 -4.83 -3.97
N ALA A 482 -36.27 -5.92 -4.63
CA ALA A 482 -35.41 -7.08 -4.90
C ALA A 482 -34.22 -6.75 -5.81
N LEU A 483 -34.30 -5.70 -6.63
CA LEU A 483 -33.21 -5.22 -7.49
C LEU A 483 -32.30 -4.17 -6.81
N ASN A 484 -32.55 -3.83 -5.54
CA ASN A 484 -31.80 -2.78 -4.84
C ASN A 484 -30.29 -3.05 -4.78
N TRP A 485 -29.87 -4.32 -4.79
CA TRP A 485 -28.45 -4.69 -4.83
C TRP A 485 -27.71 -4.09 -6.04
N LEU A 486 -28.41 -3.96 -7.19
CA LEU A 486 -27.89 -3.36 -8.41
C LEU A 486 -28.15 -1.85 -8.45
N LEU A 487 -29.36 -1.43 -8.08
CA LEU A 487 -29.75 -0.01 -8.10
C LEU A 487 -28.83 0.85 -7.22
N LEU A 488 -28.45 0.36 -6.03
CA LEU A 488 -27.58 1.10 -5.11
C LEU A 488 -26.19 1.37 -5.69
N GLN A 489 -25.77 0.65 -6.73
CA GLN A 489 -24.48 0.86 -7.39
C GLN A 489 -24.40 2.20 -8.12
N SER A 490 -25.52 2.80 -8.51
CA SER A 490 -25.57 4.12 -9.15
C SER A 490 -25.26 5.27 -8.18
N GLY A 491 -25.24 5.01 -6.86
CA GLY A 491 -25.03 6.03 -5.85
C GLY A 491 -23.72 6.80 -6.03
N LEU A 492 -22.64 6.11 -6.41
CA LEU A 492 -21.34 6.76 -6.63
C LEU A 492 -21.37 7.73 -7.81
N ARG A 493 -22.10 7.43 -8.89
CA ARG A 493 -22.27 8.33 -10.05
C ARG A 493 -22.87 9.66 -9.61
N TYR A 494 -23.93 9.62 -8.81
CA TYR A 494 -24.59 10.82 -8.30
C TYR A 494 -23.65 11.68 -7.43
N LEU A 495 -22.83 11.04 -6.58
CA LEU A 495 -21.82 11.74 -5.79
C LEU A 495 -20.75 12.40 -6.68
N LEU A 496 -20.26 11.68 -7.69
CA LEU A 496 -19.24 12.17 -8.63
C LEU A 496 -19.74 13.36 -9.45
N GLU A 497 -20.99 13.31 -9.93
CA GLU A 497 -21.62 14.41 -10.66
C GLU A 497 -21.73 15.67 -9.80
N ARG A 498 -22.15 15.53 -8.54
CA ARG A 498 -22.40 16.66 -7.64
C ARG A 498 -21.13 17.36 -7.16
N THR A 499 -20.03 16.63 -7.08
CA THR A 499 -18.74 17.08 -6.52
C THR A 499 -17.71 17.43 -7.58
N ARG A 500 -18.05 17.26 -8.87
CA ARG A 500 -17.21 17.59 -10.02
C ARG A 500 -16.38 18.89 -9.87
N PRO A 501 -16.91 20.01 -9.33
CA PRO A 501 -16.14 21.25 -9.22
C PRO A 501 -14.92 21.19 -8.29
N TRP A 502 -14.88 20.26 -7.32
CA TRP A 502 -13.80 20.13 -6.33
C TRP A 502 -13.26 18.71 -6.19
N MET A 503 -13.63 17.81 -7.12
CA MET A 503 -13.22 16.40 -7.10
C MET A 503 -11.70 16.21 -7.08
N TYR A 504 -10.93 17.12 -7.67
CA TYR A 504 -9.47 17.09 -7.69
C TYR A 504 -8.82 17.20 -6.31
N GLU A 505 -9.56 17.62 -5.29
CA GLU A 505 -9.09 17.71 -3.90
C GLU A 505 -9.38 16.45 -3.09
N SER A 506 -10.16 15.51 -3.64
CA SER A 506 -10.52 14.26 -2.99
C SER A 506 -9.31 13.36 -2.75
N ILE A 507 -9.29 12.65 -1.63
CA ILE A 507 -8.32 11.55 -1.40
C ILE A 507 -8.42 10.44 -2.46
N TRP A 508 -9.56 10.34 -3.15
CA TRP A 508 -9.87 9.33 -4.18
C TRP A 508 -9.55 9.78 -5.61
N PHE A 509 -9.17 11.04 -5.82
CA PHE A 509 -9.02 11.60 -7.16
C PHE A 509 -8.10 10.77 -8.05
N SER A 510 -6.91 10.40 -7.56
CA SER A 510 -5.97 9.56 -8.31
C SER A 510 -6.59 8.21 -8.68
N THR A 511 -7.27 7.54 -7.75
CA THR A 511 -7.93 6.26 -8.00
C THR A 511 -9.01 6.38 -9.08
N PHE A 512 -9.80 7.46 -9.05
CA PHE A 512 -10.81 7.70 -10.07
C PHE A 512 -10.19 8.01 -11.43
N MET A 513 -9.06 8.72 -11.48
CA MET A 513 -8.37 8.98 -12.75
C MET A 513 -7.70 7.72 -13.30
N ASP A 514 -7.02 6.93 -12.46
CA ASP A 514 -6.36 5.68 -12.84
C ASP A 514 -7.34 4.62 -13.35
N SER A 515 -8.59 4.65 -12.86
CA SER A 515 -9.66 3.76 -13.33
C SER A 515 -10.10 4.03 -14.77
N ARG A 516 -9.81 5.23 -15.31
CA ARG A 516 -10.14 5.60 -16.69
C ARG A 516 -9.10 4.99 -17.63
N LYS A 517 -9.48 3.88 -18.26
CA LYS A 517 -8.70 3.25 -19.32
C LYS A 517 -8.90 4.00 -20.64
N PRO A 518 -7.85 4.60 -21.26
CA PRO A 518 -7.99 5.36 -22.52
C PRO A 518 -8.60 4.56 -23.67
N GLN A 519 -8.47 3.23 -23.62
CA GLN A 519 -8.97 2.29 -24.61
C GLN A 519 -10.44 1.91 -24.42
N ILE A 520 -11.11 2.37 -23.36
CA ILE A 520 -12.51 2.06 -23.05
C ILE A 520 -13.29 3.36 -22.95
N ASP A 521 -14.28 3.52 -23.82
CA ASP A 521 -15.17 4.67 -23.80
C ASP A 521 -16.57 4.30 -23.28
N PHE A 522 -16.72 4.34 -21.95
CA PHE A 522 -18.04 4.18 -21.32
C PHE A 522 -18.99 5.35 -21.61
N GLU A 523 -18.50 6.47 -22.16
CA GLU A 523 -19.33 7.62 -22.55
C GLU A 523 -19.74 7.56 -24.02
N ASP A 524 -19.49 6.44 -24.72
CA ASP A 524 -20.00 6.23 -26.07
C ASP A 524 -21.54 6.17 -26.07
N LYS A 525 -22.15 7.33 -26.33
CA LYS A 525 -23.59 7.52 -26.50
C LYS A 525 -23.98 7.76 -27.96
N ARG A 526 -23.15 7.33 -28.92
CA ARG A 526 -23.44 7.51 -30.36
C ARG A 526 -24.75 6.83 -30.75
N PRO A 527 -25.54 7.44 -31.66
CA PRO A 527 -26.77 6.82 -32.15
C PRO A 527 -26.46 5.63 -33.08
N GLY A 528 -27.48 4.82 -33.35
CA GLY A 528 -27.44 3.78 -34.36
C GLY A 528 -26.64 2.53 -33.96
N ARG A 529 -26.49 1.63 -34.94
CA ARG A 529 -25.90 0.29 -34.77
C ARG A 529 -24.38 0.24 -34.87
N VAL A 530 -23.74 1.35 -35.21
CA VAL A 530 -22.30 1.36 -35.54
C VAL A 530 -21.47 0.83 -34.38
N GLY A 531 -20.76 -0.28 -34.64
CA GLY A 531 -19.87 -0.96 -33.69
C GLY A 531 -20.56 -1.92 -32.72
N LEU A 532 -21.87 -2.14 -32.85
CA LEU A 532 -22.62 -3.11 -32.05
C LEU A 532 -22.63 -4.47 -32.74
N ASP A 533 -22.68 -5.53 -31.92
CA ASP A 533 -22.94 -6.87 -32.42
C ASP A 533 -24.37 -6.94 -33.01
N PRO A 534 -24.56 -7.51 -34.22
CA PRO A 534 -25.86 -7.55 -34.88
C PRO A 534 -26.95 -8.26 -34.08
N ASP A 535 -26.62 -9.37 -33.44
CA ASP A 535 -27.60 -10.17 -32.69
C ASP A 535 -28.09 -9.38 -31.47
N PHE A 536 -27.18 -8.70 -30.76
CA PHE A 536 -27.58 -7.83 -29.67
C PHE A 536 -28.37 -6.61 -30.13
N ALA A 537 -28.00 -6.00 -31.26
CA ALA A 537 -28.72 -4.86 -31.79
C ALA A 537 -30.15 -5.23 -32.21
N ASP A 538 -30.32 -6.42 -32.82
CA ASP A 538 -31.63 -6.97 -33.20
C ASP A 538 -32.48 -7.29 -31.96
N LEU A 539 -31.91 -7.97 -30.97
CA LEU A 539 -32.60 -8.28 -29.71
C LEU A 539 -33.11 -7.01 -29.02
N CYS A 540 -32.27 -5.97 -28.96
CA CYS A 540 -32.59 -4.70 -28.32
C CYS A 540 -33.44 -3.76 -29.18
N GLY A 541 -33.84 -4.17 -30.39
CA GLY A 541 -34.61 -3.34 -31.32
C GLY A 541 -33.91 -2.02 -31.69
N ILE A 542 -32.58 -2.00 -31.68
CA ILE A 542 -31.77 -0.82 -32.01
C ILE A 542 -31.70 -0.73 -33.53
N ASP A 543 -31.99 0.42 -34.12
CA ASP A 543 -31.86 0.72 -35.55
C ASP A 543 -31.04 2.01 -35.77
N GLU A 544 -30.88 2.46 -37.01
CA GLU A 544 -30.13 3.69 -37.33
C GLU A 544 -30.74 4.97 -36.72
N SER A 545 -32.01 4.94 -36.33
CA SER A 545 -32.72 6.06 -35.69
C SER A 545 -32.65 6.02 -34.15
N SER A 546 -32.13 4.94 -33.59
CA SER A 546 -32.07 4.73 -32.16
C SER A 546 -31.02 5.63 -31.51
N THR A 547 -31.43 6.27 -30.41
CA THR A 547 -30.63 7.15 -29.56
C THR A 547 -30.78 6.72 -28.12
N VAL A 548 -29.92 7.23 -27.24
CA VAL A 548 -30.00 6.94 -25.80
C VAL A 548 -31.30 7.48 -25.17
N ASP A 549 -31.96 8.46 -25.81
CA ASP A 549 -33.20 9.05 -25.31
C ASP A 549 -34.45 8.25 -25.72
N ASN A 550 -34.37 7.42 -26.78
CA ASN A 550 -35.51 6.67 -27.31
C ASN A 550 -35.39 5.14 -27.15
N ASN A 551 -34.20 4.63 -26.83
CA ASN A 551 -33.95 3.21 -26.63
C ASN A 551 -33.10 2.99 -25.35
N PRO A 552 -33.68 2.40 -24.27
CA PRO A 552 -33.02 2.26 -22.98
C PRO A 552 -31.89 1.21 -22.98
N TYR A 553 -31.78 0.37 -24.01
CA TYR A 553 -30.77 -0.68 -24.10
C TYR A 553 -29.49 -0.21 -24.80
N LEU A 554 -29.55 0.89 -25.59
CA LEU A 554 -28.44 1.34 -26.42
C LEU A 554 -27.17 1.63 -25.61
N TRP A 555 -27.27 2.42 -24.54
CA TRP A 555 -26.09 2.78 -23.75
C TRP A 555 -25.54 1.58 -22.94
N PRO A 556 -26.37 0.78 -22.23
CA PRO A 556 -25.92 -0.46 -21.60
C PRO A 556 -25.20 -1.41 -22.55
N LEU A 557 -25.73 -1.61 -23.77
CA LEU A 557 -25.10 -2.45 -24.79
C LEU A 557 -23.78 -1.86 -25.29
N ARG A 558 -23.70 -0.56 -25.58
CA ARG A 558 -22.43 0.10 -25.97
C ARG A 558 -21.35 -0.08 -24.92
N MET A 559 -21.69 0.09 -23.65
CA MET A 559 -20.76 -0.15 -22.55
C MET A 559 -20.32 -1.61 -22.48
N LEU A 560 -21.26 -2.54 -22.67
CA LEU A 560 -20.98 -3.98 -22.66
C LEU A 560 -20.03 -4.38 -23.80
N THR A 561 -20.21 -3.85 -25.01
CA THR A 561 -19.32 -4.11 -26.16
C THR A 561 -17.85 -3.90 -25.82
N TRP A 562 -17.52 -2.82 -25.09
CA TRP A 562 -16.14 -2.58 -24.65
C TRP A 562 -15.65 -3.60 -23.63
N LEU A 563 -16.52 -4.07 -22.74
CA LEU A 563 -16.18 -5.07 -21.74
C LEU A 563 -15.89 -6.43 -22.36
N LEU A 564 -16.62 -6.80 -23.42
CA LEU A 564 -16.48 -8.09 -24.11
C LEU A 564 -15.16 -8.22 -24.88
N ILE A 565 -14.48 -7.10 -25.16
CA ILE A 565 -13.16 -7.09 -25.81
C ILE A 565 -12.04 -7.35 -24.78
N LEU A 566 -12.32 -7.22 -23.48
CA LEU A 566 -11.33 -7.41 -22.44
C LEU A 566 -11.07 -8.89 -22.17
N GLU A 567 -9.82 -9.23 -21.91
CA GLU A 567 -9.45 -10.55 -21.42
C GLU A 567 -10.19 -10.84 -20.10
N MET A 568 -10.91 -11.97 -20.09
CA MET A 568 -11.64 -12.50 -18.93
C MET A 568 -10.64 -12.94 -17.87
N SER A 569 -10.24 -11.98 -17.06
CA SER A 569 -9.19 -12.13 -16.07
C SER A 569 -9.50 -11.29 -14.84
N PRO A 570 -8.99 -11.69 -13.65
CA PRO A 570 -9.16 -10.89 -12.43
C PRO A 570 -8.63 -9.44 -12.54
N GLN A 571 -7.75 -9.18 -13.50
CA GLN A 571 -7.19 -7.85 -13.83
C GLN A 571 -8.25 -6.91 -14.45
N SER A 572 -9.31 -7.45 -15.03
CA SER A 572 -10.42 -6.70 -15.64
C SER A 572 -11.55 -6.38 -14.66
N SER A 573 -11.54 -6.97 -13.45
CA SER A 573 -12.57 -6.84 -12.41
C SER A 573 -13.03 -5.40 -12.14
N GLN A 574 -12.08 -4.48 -11.90
CA GLN A 574 -12.40 -3.07 -11.64
C GLN A 574 -13.13 -2.40 -12.80
N THR A 575 -12.83 -2.80 -14.03
CA THR A 575 -13.47 -2.27 -15.23
C THR A 575 -14.87 -2.83 -15.41
N TYR A 576 -15.08 -4.13 -15.14
CA TYR A 576 -16.41 -4.72 -15.15
C TYR A 576 -17.35 -4.06 -14.12
N ASN A 577 -16.83 -3.70 -12.94
CA ASN A 577 -17.59 -3.03 -11.89
C ASN A 577 -18.09 -1.63 -12.30
N MET A 578 -17.48 -0.98 -13.30
CA MET A 578 -17.92 0.36 -13.76
C MET A 578 -19.28 0.32 -14.47
N TRP A 579 -19.66 -0.82 -15.06
CA TRP A 579 -20.91 -0.95 -15.82
C TRP A 579 -22.15 -0.79 -14.92
N MET A 580 -22.19 -1.51 -13.79
CA MET A 580 -23.34 -1.46 -12.87
C MET A 580 -23.58 -0.06 -12.28
N GLY A 581 -22.53 0.72 -12.04
CA GLY A 581 -22.65 2.08 -11.49
C GLY A 581 -23.14 3.14 -12.48
N ARG A 582 -23.25 2.79 -13.77
CA ARG A 582 -23.58 3.73 -14.86
C ARG A 582 -24.98 3.57 -15.42
N LEU A 583 -25.68 2.50 -15.09
CA LEU A 583 -27.04 2.23 -15.59
C LEU A 583 -28.01 3.36 -15.22
N GLU A 584 -28.96 3.65 -16.12
CA GLU A 584 -29.96 4.72 -16.00
C GLU A 584 -31.34 4.16 -15.59
N PRO A 585 -32.19 4.98 -14.94
CA PRO A 585 -33.51 4.57 -14.43
C PRO A 585 -34.36 3.78 -15.44
N GLU A 586 -34.36 4.21 -16.70
CA GLU A 586 -35.16 3.62 -17.77
C GLU A 586 -34.76 2.16 -18.05
N TYR A 587 -33.47 1.83 -17.90
CA TYR A 587 -33.00 0.45 -18.02
C TYR A 587 -33.37 -0.38 -16.79
N TYR A 588 -33.35 0.20 -15.58
CA TYR A 588 -33.83 -0.47 -14.38
C TYR A 588 -35.33 -0.80 -14.48
N ASP A 589 -36.13 0.09 -15.06
CA ASP A 589 -37.55 -0.16 -15.29
C ASP A 589 -37.76 -1.37 -16.22
N CYS A 590 -36.91 -1.54 -17.25
CA CYS A 590 -36.92 -2.72 -18.12
C CYS A 590 -36.56 -4.01 -17.34
N LEU A 591 -35.55 -3.96 -16.45
CA LEU A 591 -35.20 -5.09 -15.60
C LEU A 591 -36.32 -5.48 -14.63
N LEU A 592 -36.97 -4.50 -14.00
CA LEU A 592 -38.11 -4.72 -13.12
C LEU A 592 -39.33 -5.28 -13.87
N ALA A 593 -39.51 -4.87 -15.13
CA ALA A 593 -40.49 -5.44 -16.05
C ALA A 593 -40.13 -6.85 -16.54
N LYS A 594 -38.94 -7.36 -16.20
CA LYS A 594 -38.40 -8.68 -16.61
C LYS A 594 -38.31 -8.81 -18.13
N ASP A 595 -38.00 -7.70 -18.77
CA ASP A 595 -37.93 -7.61 -20.22
C ASP A 595 -36.72 -8.42 -20.76
N PRO A 596 -36.92 -9.38 -21.69
CA PRO A 596 -35.86 -10.30 -22.11
C PRO A 596 -34.58 -9.62 -22.62
N PRO A 597 -34.61 -8.57 -23.47
CA PRO A 597 -33.40 -7.87 -23.90
C PRO A 597 -32.58 -7.32 -22.73
N ALA A 598 -33.21 -6.66 -21.75
CA ALA A 598 -32.52 -6.15 -20.57
C ALA A 598 -31.93 -7.27 -19.71
N LEU A 599 -32.66 -8.38 -19.54
CA LEU A 599 -32.19 -9.53 -18.78
C LEU A 599 -31.00 -10.22 -19.47
N VAL A 600 -31.00 -10.33 -20.80
CA VAL A 600 -29.86 -10.89 -21.55
C VAL A 600 -28.62 -10.01 -21.39
N LEU A 601 -28.74 -8.68 -21.55
CA LEU A 601 -27.61 -7.77 -21.33
C LEU A 601 -27.06 -7.86 -19.90
N LEU A 602 -27.93 -7.94 -18.90
CA LEU A 602 -27.52 -8.15 -17.50
C LEU A 602 -26.85 -9.52 -17.31
N ALA A 603 -27.37 -10.59 -17.91
CA ALA A 603 -26.81 -11.93 -17.81
C ALA A 603 -25.39 -12.00 -18.40
N TRP A 604 -25.13 -11.33 -19.51
CA TRP A 604 -23.79 -11.23 -20.09
C TRP A 604 -22.81 -10.49 -19.19
N TRP A 605 -23.23 -9.38 -18.58
CA TRP A 605 -22.38 -8.70 -17.59
C TRP A 605 -22.12 -9.60 -16.36
N LEU A 606 -23.15 -10.27 -15.83
CA LEU A 606 -23.01 -11.22 -14.71
C LEU A 606 -22.07 -12.39 -15.07
N ALA A 607 -22.12 -12.87 -16.30
CA ALA A 607 -21.25 -13.92 -16.82
C ALA A 607 -19.77 -13.50 -16.80
N LEU A 608 -19.46 -12.24 -17.16
CA LEU A 608 -18.11 -11.69 -17.01
C LEU A 608 -17.69 -11.65 -15.54
N ILE A 609 -18.59 -11.28 -14.63
CA ILE A 609 -18.32 -11.27 -13.18
C ILE A 609 -18.14 -12.69 -12.63
N CYS A 610 -18.80 -13.72 -13.17
CA CYS A 610 -18.61 -15.11 -12.75
C CYS A 610 -17.18 -15.63 -12.97
N HIS A 611 -16.41 -14.97 -13.83
CA HIS A 611 -14.99 -15.26 -14.11
C HIS A 611 -14.02 -14.44 -13.25
N VAL A 612 -14.57 -13.63 -12.35
CA VAL A 612 -13.80 -12.84 -11.39
C VAL A 612 -13.88 -13.53 -10.03
N ASP A 613 -12.72 -13.91 -9.48
CA ASP A 613 -12.60 -14.57 -8.17
C ASP A 613 -12.61 -13.54 -7.02
N GLU A 614 -13.72 -12.82 -6.88
CA GLU A 614 -13.92 -11.81 -5.82
C GLU A 614 -15.02 -12.29 -4.88
N TRP A 615 -14.63 -12.53 -3.62
CA TRP A 615 -15.46 -13.15 -2.57
C TRP A 615 -16.84 -12.49 -2.38
N TRP A 616 -16.95 -11.21 -2.71
CA TRP A 616 -18.16 -10.44 -2.50
C TRP A 616 -19.13 -10.38 -3.68
N MET A 617 -18.70 -10.85 -4.85
CA MET A 617 -19.52 -10.88 -6.06
C MET A 617 -19.97 -12.27 -6.47
N GLU A 618 -19.17 -13.29 -6.19
CA GLU A 618 -19.34 -14.63 -6.76
C GLU A 618 -20.76 -15.20 -6.59
N ASN A 619 -21.24 -15.31 -5.35
CA ASN A 619 -22.53 -15.92 -5.07
C ASN A 619 -23.69 -15.19 -5.74
N ARG A 620 -23.65 -13.85 -5.72
CA ARG A 620 -24.69 -13.00 -6.31
C ARG A 620 -24.67 -13.10 -7.83
N ALA A 621 -23.50 -13.01 -8.43
CA ALA A 621 -23.31 -13.09 -9.88
C ALA A 621 -23.81 -14.43 -10.43
N ARG A 622 -23.34 -15.54 -9.84
CA ARG A 622 -23.77 -16.90 -10.24
C ARG A 622 -25.27 -17.10 -10.02
N SER A 623 -25.81 -16.67 -8.88
CA SER A 623 -27.24 -16.87 -8.56
C SER A 623 -28.17 -16.09 -9.50
N GLU A 624 -27.89 -14.81 -9.77
CA GLU A 624 -28.73 -14.02 -10.68
C GLU A 624 -28.57 -14.50 -12.13
N CYS A 625 -27.36 -14.82 -12.56
CA CYS A 625 -27.12 -15.33 -13.91
C CYS A 625 -27.90 -16.63 -14.14
N THR A 626 -27.81 -17.58 -13.18
CA THR A 626 -28.60 -18.83 -13.21
C THR A 626 -30.09 -18.55 -13.23
N ALA A 627 -30.58 -17.62 -12.41
CA ALA A 627 -32.01 -17.30 -12.33
C ALA A 627 -32.54 -16.71 -13.64
N ILE A 628 -31.75 -15.87 -14.32
CA ILE A 628 -32.11 -15.33 -15.64
C ILE A 628 -32.15 -16.46 -16.68
N CYS A 629 -31.16 -17.36 -16.69
CA CYS A 629 -31.18 -18.53 -17.57
C CYS A 629 -32.41 -19.40 -17.32
N MET A 630 -32.74 -19.71 -16.06
CA MET A 630 -33.94 -20.46 -15.69
C MET A 630 -35.25 -19.79 -16.15
N LEU A 631 -35.33 -18.45 -16.10
CA LEU A 631 -36.53 -17.72 -16.52
C LEU A 631 -36.70 -17.75 -18.05
N LEU A 632 -35.61 -17.60 -18.80
CA LEU A 632 -35.63 -17.39 -20.24
C LEU A 632 -35.38 -18.67 -21.06
N GLU A 633 -35.10 -19.80 -20.42
CA GLU A 633 -34.84 -21.09 -21.08
C GLU A 633 -36.01 -21.56 -21.97
N ASP A 634 -37.24 -21.21 -21.63
CA ASP A 634 -38.44 -21.53 -22.42
C ASP A 634 -38.88 -20.35 -23.33
N SER A 635 -37.99 -19.39 -23.61
CA SER A 635 -38.28 -18.26 -24.50
C SER A 635 -38.64 -18.73 -25.92
N LEU A 636 -39.65 -18.10 -26.52
CA LEU A 636 -40.03 -18.35 -27.91
C LEU A 636 -39.14 -17.60 -28.92
N ASP A 637 -38.34 -16.65 -28.46
CA ASP A 637 -37.40 -15.91 -29.30
C ASP A 637 -36.09 -16.70 -29.45
N PRO A 638 -35.76 -17.21 -30.65
CA PRO A 638 -34.53 -17.97 -30.87
C PRO A 638 -33.26 -17.14 -30.61
N LEU A 639 -33.33 -15.82 -30.74
CA LEU A 639 -32.21 -14.92 -30.50
C LEU A 639 -31.87 -14.85 -29.01
N VAL A 640 -32.91 -14.84 -28.15
CA VAL A 640 -32.75 -14.95 -26.70
C VAL A 640 -32.06 -16.26 -26.32
N LEU A 641 -32.53 -17.40 -26.86
CA LEU A 641 -31.94 -18.71 -26.56
C LEU A 641 -30.47 -18.80 -27.00
N LYS A 642 -30.14 -18.28 -28.18
CA LYS A 642 -28.77 -18.22 -28.71
C LYS A 642 -27.87 -17.37 -27.81
N LEU A 643 -28.30 -16.17 -27.44
CA LEU A 643 -27.52 -15.26 -26.62
C LEU A 643 -27.44 -15.69 -25.15
N LEU A 644 -28.25 -16.64 -24.69
CA LEU A 644 -28.16 -17.20 -23.33
C LEU A 644 -27.09 -18.27 -23.15
N GLU A 645 -26.54 -18.83 -24.23
CA GLU A 645 -25.56 -19.93 -24.14
C GLU A 645 -24.31 -19.54 -23.36
N PHE A 646 -23.70 -18.38 -23.66
CA PHE A 646 -22.50 -17.90 -22.95
C PHE A 646 -22.77 -17.64 -21.45
N PRO A 647 -23.83 -16.89 -21.06
CA PRO A 647 -24.16 -16.75 -19.64
C PRO A 647 -24.44 -18.07 -18.92
N ALA A 648 -25.15 -19.00 -19.56
CA ALA A 648 -25.45 -20.30 -18.97
C ALA A 648 -24.18 -21.12 -18.72
N GLU A 649 -23.28 -21.18 -19.71
CA GLU A 649 -21.96 -21.81 -19.57
C GLU A 649 -21.17 -21.19 -18.41
N SER A 650 -21.11 -19.85 -18.36
CA SER A 650 -20.34 -19.09 -17.38
C SER A 650 -20.79 -19.31 -15.93
N CYS A 651 -22.09 -19.47 -15.71
CA CYS A 651 -22.65 -19.72 -14.38
C CYS A 651 -22.80 -21.22 -14.04
N GLY A 652 -22.53 -22.12 -15.00
CA GLY A 652 -22.68 -23.57 -14.84
C GLY A 652 -24.12 -24.06 -14.98
N TYR A 653 -25.00 -23.31 -15.62
CA TYR A 653 -26.36 -23.74 -15.97
C TYR A 653 -26.37 -24.45 -17.32
N LEU A 654 -27.08 -25.57 -17.41
CA LEU A 654 -27.17 -26.35 -18.64
C LEU A 654 -28.55 -26.19 -19.28
N LEU A 655 -28.63 -25.37 -20.33
CA LEU A 655 -29.87 -25.08 -21.07
C LEU A 655 -30.43 -26.34 -21.74
N ARG A 656 -31.76 -26.52 -21.70
CA ARG A 656 -32.48 -27.68 -22.24
C ARG A 656 -32.20 -27.90 -23.72
N HIS A 657 -32.19 -26.83 -24.53
CA HIS A 657 -31.92 -26.94 -25.97
C HIS A 657 -30.45 -27.33 -26.26
N VAL A 658 -29.53 -27.08 -25.34
CA VAL A 658 -28.15 -27.58 -25.41
C VAL A 658 -28.13 -29.07 -25.04
N GLN A 659 -28.85 -29.48 -24.00
CA GLN A 659 -28.98 -30.90 -23.63
C GLN A 659 -29.54 -31.74 -24.78
N GLU A 660 -30.60 -31.26 -25.42
CA GLU A 660 -31.25 -31.93 -26.56
C GLU A 660 -30.31 -32.03 -27.77
N ARG A 661 -29.55 -30.97 -28.06
CA ARG A 661 -28.55 -30.96 -29.14
C ARG A 661 -27.40 -31.93 -28.88
N THR A 662 -26.84 -31.93 -27.67
CA THR A 662 -25.78 -32.87 -27.28
C THR A 662 -26.27 -34.32 -27.25
N ALA A 663 -27.52 -34.56 -26.83
CA ALA A 663 -28.12 -35.89 -26.89
C ALA A 663 -28.32 -36.38 -28.33
N PHE A 664 -28.66 -35.48 -29.26
CA PHE A 664 -28.77 -35.78 -30.68
C PHE A 664 -27.40 -36.11 -31.31
N GLU A 665 -26.38 -35.28 -31.05
CA GLU A 665 -25.00 -35.51 -31.52
C GLU A 665 -24.44 -36.85 -31.00
N LEU A 666 -24.68 -37.19 -29.74
CA LEU A 666 -24.29 -38.48 -29.16
C LEU A 666 -25.08 -39.66 -29.73
N SER A 667 -26.30 -39.44 -30.24
CA SER A 667 -27.11 -40.49 -30.87
C SER A 667 -26.70 -40.78 -32.31
N ASP A 668 -26.14 -39.79 -33.02
CA ASP A 668 -25.60 -39.96 -34.38
C ASP A 668 -24.19 -40.59 -34.39
N ASP A 669 -23.45 -40.51 -33.29
CA ASP A 669 -22.11 -41.12 -33.12
C ASP A 669 -22.16 -42.60 -32.66
N VAL A 670 -23.33 -43.21 -32.52
CA VAL A 670 -23.46 -44.66 -32.31
C VAL A 670 -23.58 -45.35 -33.69
N PRO A 671 -22.59 -46.15 -34.13
CA PRO A 671 -22.74 -46.95 -35.34
C PRO A 671 -23.95 -47.87 -35.18
N LEU A 672 -24.80 -47.95 -36.21
CA LEU A 672 -25.94 -48.89 -36.29
C LEU A 672 -25.55 -50.35 -35.98
N ASP A 673 -24.26 -50.68 -36.05
CA ASP A 673 -23.70 -52.00 -35.78
C ASP A 673 -23.68 -52.39 -34.28
N LEU A 674 -23.85 -51.44 -33.35
CA LEU A 674 -23.91 -51.73 -31.89
C LEU A 674 -25.34 -51.89 -31.33
N LEU A 675 -26.37 -51.68 -32.14
CA LEU A 675 -27.78 -51.85 -31.74
C LEU A 675 -28.37 -53.23 -32.09
N ILE A 676 -27.57 -54.17 -32.63
CA ILE A 676 -28.04 -55.51 -33.03
C ILE A 676 -27.61 -56.63 -32.05
N GLU A 677 -26.68 -56.39 -31.12
CA GLU A 677 -26.19 -57.43 -30.18
C GLU A 677 -26.47 -57.14 -28.70
N ALA A 678 -27.71 -56.77 -28.37
CA ALA A 678 -28.20 -56.83 -26.99
C ALA A 678 -29.59 -57.47 -26.93
N ASP A 679 -29.71 -58.66 -27.54
CA ASP A 679 -30.83 -59.56 -27.34
C ASP A 679 -30.40 -60.65 -26.35
N LEU A 680 -30.76 -60.53 -25.06
CA LEU A 680 -30.68 -61.57 -24.02
C LEU A 680 -31.56 -61.17 -22.80
N PRO A 681 -32.12 -62.11 -22.02
CA PRO A 681 -33.52 -62.51 -22.18
C PRO A 681 -34.41 -62.27 -20.93
N ARG A 682 -35.69 -62.02 -21.24
CA ARG A 682 -36.97 -62.15 -20.47
C ARG A 682 -37.03 -61.73 -18.99
#